data_AF-A0A938N980-F1
#
_entry.id   AF-A0A938N980-F1
#
_cell.length_a   1.000
_cell.length_b   1.000
_cell.length_c   1.000
_cell.angle_alpha   90.00
_cell.angle_beta   90.00
_cell.angle_gamma   90.00
#
_symmetry.space_group_name_H-M   'P 1'
#
loop_
_entity.id
_entity.type
_entity.pdbx_description
1 polymer ?
#
loop_
_entity_poly.entity_id
_entity_poly.type
_entity_poly.pdbx_seq_one_letter_code
_entity_poly.pdbx_strand_id
1 'polypeptide(L)'
;MRAKRTPPQFIPCRGRGCAPPGPRESPRIRRHACSCGEPRFLSWRMSWGRPGNGLGVGIKFGICLHHRHRRLGARRSWSRPRVPPGRLRAPPAFDRRPVMALVRRFVTTLVALLIPAAPALAQDLYDTTVLRTFHIQFRDANWLTLLRQNYSSETPILADLTVDGVTYPSVGVRIRGNTSYTALPSGSEKFSLKIYVDHVDPNQELMGYDTINLNNAFRDPTFCREVAYNNYVARFMPNPRANHALVTLNGQNWGVYCNIQQPDKRMLRDFFTNADGLRIRCPNNPNGPGLRYNGALPSGYTGYEIQEPGGLADPWGALIAVCNVLTNEPLATWPNMDTLFAIDPSIWSVVLENLLTDDDSYINKGADFMTYRDPLDGRTHLLQRDANETFTQSAWSITRNFTSTSKPVLSRMLAVAELRQRYMAHYRTARTDVNWAYFGPIFTAHRNLIDAAVQADPKKLYSYALFQANFTSTVNMPYTGIAGGNIVGLQQFVDQRVAFLNGNAELVANGPTIVSVTPSTATPIPGNQVVISANVTPAGSAVSRVELFYRPGPAGVFQRVLMSGAGPTYTATIPLTGTPGQRVAYYVAATAANAYASLTFSPRLAERGPQFIEYGVSGQPGMRITEWMYAGINGEFVEFTNMSAVPIDMTGWSMDDDHATPGAFDLSAFGVVQPGESVIVTENTASVFRAGWGIPPQVKILGQLGSASGNGLGRNDQVHLFNHLGQPVDRIYYGDQTYPGTVRTLNASAQTCSDHLGLNALDQWRLSVSGDEFGSYTAFGDTGTPGFYFMRSCCPADWNADGVVDFNDLLAFLNDYNAGDPRADVNRDGVVDFNDFLAFLNDYNTPC
;
A
#
# COMPACT_ATOMS: atom_id res chain seq x y z
N MET A 1 -2.91 -70.55 -20.18
CA MET A 1 -4.04 -71.51 -20.00
C MET A 1 -5.25 -70.78 -19.43
N ARG A 2 -6.45 -71.37 -19.60
CA ARG A 2 -7.80 -71.09 -19.03
C ARG A 2 -7.95 -70.12 -17.82
N ALA A 3 -9.11 -69.49 -17.52
CA ALA A 3 -10.37 -69.17 -18.24
C ALA A 3 -11.39 -68.54 -17.23
N LYS A 4 -12.55 -68.04 -17.74
CA LYS A 4 -13.86 -67.79 -17.04
C LYS A 4 -14.01 -66.51 -16.18
N ARG A 5 -15.20 -65.87 -16.06
CA ARG A 5 -16.39 -65.73 -16.95
C ARG A 5 -17.45 -64.73 -16.36
N THR A 6 -17.86 -63.72 -17.13
CA THR A 6 -19.25 -63.17 -17.34
C THR A 6 -20.09 -62.50 -16.19
N PRO A 7 -21.14 -61.68 -16.54
CA PRO A 7 -21.74 -60.62 -15.70
C PRO A 7 -23.23 -60.89 -15.29
N PRO A 8 -24.02 -59.84 -14.93
CA PRO A 8 -25.16 -59.48 -15.80
C PRO A 8 -25.45 -57.96 -15.96
N GLN A 9 -26.34 -57.63 -16.91
CA GLN A 9 -26.91 -56.29 -17.23
C GLN A 9 -28.30 -56.10 -16.60
N PHE A 10 -28.87 -54.87 -16.59
CA PHE A 10 -30.29 -54.64 -16.96
C PHE A 10 -30.65 -53.15 -17.24
N ILE A 11 -31.56 -52.95 -18.20
CA ILE A 11 -32.06 -51.72 -18.87
C ILE A 11 -33.46 -52.09 -19.50
N PRO A 12 -34.46 -51.22 -19.81
CA PRO A 12 -34.60 -49.74 -19.70
C PRO A 12 -35.88 -49.27 -18.92
N CYS A 13 -36.21 -47.96 -18.94
CA CYS A 13 -37.55 -47.48 -19.39
C CYS A 13 -37.55 -46.01 -19.86
N ARG A 14 -38.49 -45.64 -20.75
CA ARG A 14 -38.63 -44.31 -21.43
C ARG A 14 -39.97 -43.64 -21.09
N GLY A 15 -40.09 -42.30 -21.18
CA GLY A 15 -41.43 -41.70 -21.43
C GLY A 15 -41.69 -40.21 -21.14
N ARG A 16 -41.35 -39.32 -22.09
CA ARG A 16 -42.03 -38.07 -22.50
C ARG A 16 -42.93 -37.26 -21.51
N GLY A 17 -42.61 -35.97 -21.34
CA GLY A 17 -43.36 -34.89 -22.01
C GLY A 17 -44.26 -33.92 -21.18
N CYS A 18 -44.22 -32.64 -21.61
CA CYS A 18 -45.19 -31.54 -21.41
C CYS A 18 -45.11 -30.64 -20.14
N ALA A 19 -45.34 -29.34 -20.40
CA ALA A 19 -45.50 -28.20 -19.48
C ALA A 19 -46.47 -27.19 -20.16
N PRO A 20 -46.80 -26.01 -19.60
CA PRO A 20 -47.08 -25.58 -18.21
C PRO A 20 -48.61 -25.23 -18.07
N PRO A 21 -49.14 -24.50 -17.04
CA PRO A 21 -48.96 -23.04 -16.86
C PRO A 21 -48.95 -22.52 -15.38
N GLY A 22 -48.74 -21.21 -15.17
CA GLY A 22 -49.09 -20.48 -13.92
C GLY A 22 -50.50 -19.81 -14.02
N PRO A 23 -50.83 -18.71 -13.31
CA PRO A 23 -50.09 -17.92 -12.30
C PRO A 23 -50.96 -17.52 -11.05
N ARG A 24 -50.63 -16.37 -10.40
CA ARG A 24 -51.37 -15.59 -9.33
C ARG A 24 -51.05 -15.91 -7.86
N GLU A 25 -51.20 -15.01 -6.88
CA GLU A 25 -51.15 -13.52 -6.76
C GLU A 25 -50.96 -13.15 -5.27
N SER A 26 -50.49 -11.94 -4.97
CA SER A 26 -50.35 -11.39 -3.59
C SER A 26 -51.70 -10.94 -2.97
N PRO A 27 -51.76 -10.60 -1.65
CA PRO A 27 -51.82 -9.16 -1.33
C PRO A 27 -51.17 -8.69 0.00
N ARG A 28 -50.90 -7.38 0.09
CA ARG A 28 -50.61 -6.61 1.32
C ARG A 28 -51.87 -5.94 1.89
N ILE A 29 -52.07 -5.91 3.21
CA ILE A 29 -52.91 -4.92 3.96
C ILE A 29 -52.28 -4.73 5.36
N ARG A 30 -51.57 -3.63 5.68
CA ARG A 30 -51.96 -2.30 6.27
C ARG A 30 -52.01 -2.24 7.83
N ARG A 31 -51.72 -1.02 8.31
CA ARG A 31 -51.48 -0.58 9.70
C ARG A 31 -52.77 -0.45 10.52
N HIS A 32 -52.64 -0.49 11.85
CA HIS A 32 -53.35 0.41 12.78
C HIS A 32 -52.43 0.80 13.95
N ALA A 33 -52.71 1.95 14.56
CA ALA A 33 -51.99 2.50 15.71
C ALA A 33 -52.97 2.74 16.87
N CYS A 34 -52.51 2.64 18.13
CA CYS A 34 -52.74 3.66 19.17
C CYS A 34 -52.22 3.30 20.59
N SER A 35 -51.78 4.36 21.28
CA SER A 35 -51.90 4.67 22.72
C SER A 35 -51.12 3.93 23.83
N CYS A 36 -50.31 4.76 24.51
CA CYS A 36 -50.25 4.98 25.97
C CYS A 36 -49.70 3.91 26.94
N GLY A 37 -48.71 4.31 27.75
CA GLY A 37 -48.29 3.55 28.94
C GLY A 37 -46.94 3.95 29.57
N GLU A 38 -46.73 5.21 29.97
CA GLU A 38 -45.63 5.57 30.89
C GLU A 38 -45.91 5.11 32.33
N PRO A 39 -44.86 4.82 33.11
CA PRO A 39 -44.83 5.17 34.52
C PRO A 39 -43.64 6.09 34.90
N ARG A 40 -43.96 7.07 35.75
CA ARG A 40 -43.04 7.94 36.54
C ARG A 40 -42.27 7.08 37.56
N PHE A 41 -41.21 7.47 38.30
CA PHE A 41 -40.63 8.73 38.83
C PHE A 41 -39.09 8.49 38.96
N LEU A 42 -38.17 9.42 39.32
CA LEU A 42 -38.16 10.43 40.40
C LEU A 42 -37.07 11.51 40.17
N SER A 43 -37.13 12.59 40.96
CA SER A 43 -36.30 13.81 40.94
C SER A 43 -34.80 13.57 41.28
N TRP A 44 -33.86 14.48 41.01
CA TRP A 44 -33.66 15.75 41.76
C TRP A 44 -33.18 16.93 40.91
N ARG A 45 -33.49 18.15 41.37
CA ARG A 45 -33.20 19.44 40.71
C ARG A 45 -32.72 20.45 41.76
N MET A 46 -31.66 21.20 41.47
CA MET A 46 -31.30 22.50 42.08
C MET A 46 -30.07 23.04 41.32
N SER A 47 -29.86 24.31 41.02
CA SER A 47 -30.70 25.47 40.69
C SER A 47 -29.73 26.65 40.51
N TRP A 48 -29.70 27.18 39.30
CA TRP A 48 -29.13 28.43 38.81
C TRP A 48 -28.72 29.56 39.80
N GLY A 49 -27.61 30.23 39.44
CA GLY A 49 -27.29 31.61 39.81
C GLY A 49 -26.38 32.28 38.75
N ARG A 50 -26.88 33.31 38.08
CA ARG A 50 -26.21 34.24 37.12
C ARG A 50 -26.50 35.68 37.63
N PRO A 51 -26.00 36.79 37.03
CA PRO A 51 -24.89 37.01 36.08
C PRO A 51 -23.95 38.19 36.51
N GLY A 52 -23.03 38.67 35.66
CA GLY A 52 -22.50 40.06 35.79
C GLY A 52 -21.18 40.45 35.08
N ASN A 53 -21.31 41.08 33.90
CA ASN A 53 -20.52 42.19 33.32
C ASN A 53 -18.97 42.31 33.45
N GLY A 54 -18.31 42.46 32.29
CA GLY A 54 -17.78 43.79 31.90
C GLY A 54 -16.26 43.99 31.67
N LEU A 55 -15.91 44.57 30.51
CA LEU A 55 -14.66 45.30 30.16
C LEU A 55 -13.34 44.47 30.10
N GLY A 56 -12.36 44.74 29.22
CA GLY A 56 -12.24 45.74 28.16
C GLY A 56 -10.89 46.49 28.21
N VAL A 57 -10.16 46.55 27.07
CA VAL A 57 -8.87 47.29 26.86
C VAL A 57 -7.65 46.67 27.59
N GLY A 58 -6.43 46.60 27.04
CA GLY A 58 -5.89 46.95 25.71
C GLY A 58 -4.43 47.45 25.78
N ILE A 59 -3.83 47.73 24.60
CA ILE A 59 -2.58 48.50 24.36
C ILE A 59 -1.24 47.70 24.34
N LYS A 60 -0.74 47.49 23.10
CA LYS A 60 0.68 47.31 22.72
C LYS A 60 1.45 48.63 22.84
N PHE A 61 2.79 48.62 22.80
CA PHE A 61 3.63 49.25 21.75
C PHE A 61 5.10 49.40 22.20
N GLY A 62 6.04 49.50 21.24
CA GLY A 62 7.41 49.96 21.49
C GLY A 62 8.52 49.24 20.71
N ILE A 63 8.69 49.56 19.42
CA ILE A 63 9.83 49.12 18.58
C ILE A 63 10.80 50.29 18.38
N CYS A 64 12.11 50.02 18.47
CA CYS A 64 13.20 50.66 17.70
C CYS A 64 14.43 49.71 17.77
N LEU A 65 15.02 49.19 16.68
CA LEU A 65 15.90 49.88 15.70
C LEU A 65 17.15 50.46 16.42
N HIS A 66 18.42 50.20 16.03
CA HIS A 66 18.95 49.95 14.69
C HIS A 66 20.40 49.38 14.67
N HIS A 67 20.79 48.78 13.54
CA HIS A 67 22.14 48.68 12.91
C HIS A 67 23.40 48.00 13.55
N ARG A 68 23.90 46.97 12.81
CA ARG A 68 25.26 46.76 12.18
C ARG A 68 26.54 47.00 13.04
N HIS A 69 27.64 46.22 12.93
CA HIS A 69 28.33 45.75 11.72
C HIS A 69 29.38 44.61 12.00
N ARG A 70 29.69 43.78 10.98
CA ARG A 70 30.97 43.06 10.64
C ARG A 70 31.75 42.31 11.76
N ARG A 71 31.88 40.97 11.68
CA ARG A 71 32.89 40.16 10.93
C ARG A 71 34.36 40.28 11.41
N LEU A 72 34.90 39.15 11.91
CA LEU A 72 36.27 38.59 11.82
C LEU A 72 36.15 37.12 12.37
N GLY A 73 36.86 36.08 11.94
CA GLY A 73 38.19 35.98 11.31
C GLY A 73 39.22 35.49 12.35
N ALA A 74 39.13 34.28 12.92
CA ALA A 74 39.52 32.96 12.38
C ALA A 74 40.97 32.52 12.71
N ARG A 75 41.17 31.23 13.07
CA ARG A 75 42.47 30.49 13.29
C ARG A 75 43.26 30.97 14.54
N ARG A 76 44.21 30.25 15.17
CA ARG A 76 44.74 28.85 15.25
C ARG A 76 45.71 28.84 16.48
N SER A 77 46.30 27.76 17.01
CA SER A 77 45.89 26.38 17.38
C SER A 77 47.10 25.72 18.12
N TRP A 78 47.03 24.45 18.54
CA TRP A 78 48.09 23.67 19.27
C TRP A 78 48.29 24.03 20.78
N SER A 79 48.75 23.15 21.69
CA SER A 79 48.48 21.70 21.92
C SER A 79 49.15 21.18 23.23
N ARG A 80 48.36 20.74 24.23
CA ARG A 80 48.65 19.65 25.24
C ARG A 80 49.92 19.75 26.15
N PRO A 81 50.09 18.91 27.21
CA PRO A 81 49.12 18.27 28.13
C PRO A 81 49.53 18.26 29.66
N ARG A 82 48.71 17.56 30.50
CA ARG A 82 48.99 16.93 31.83
C ARG A 82 48.85 17.73 33.16
N VAL A 83 47.66 17.60 33.76
CA VAL A 83 47.31 16.90 35.05
C VAL A 83 47.89 17.40 36.42
N PRO A 84 47.12 17.39 37.54
CA PRO A 84 47.36 18.18 38.77
C PRO A 84 47.82 17.28 39.97
N PRO A 85 47.90 17.74 41.26
CA PRO A 85 46.71 17.94 42.14
C PRO A 85 46.86 19.02 43.27
N GLY A 86 45.82 19.21 44.12
CA GLY A 86 45.98 19.81 45.46
C GLY A 86 44.81 20.67 45.98
N ARG A 87 44.07 20.19 47.01
CA ARG A 87 43.03 20.95 47.76
C ARG A 87 43.54 21.43 49.12
N LEU A 88 43.18 22.66 49.53
CA LEU A 88 43.07 23.22 50.91
C LEU A 88 42.38 24.61 50.75
N ARG A 89 41.52 25.17 51.63
CA ARG A 89 40.64 24.65 52.70
C ARG A 89 39.40 25.60 52.81
N ALA A 90 38.63 25.56 53.90
CA ALA A 90 37.51 26.46 54.26
C ALA A 90 37.49 26.64 55.80
N PRO A 91 36.49 27.26 56.49
CA PRO A 91 35.37 28.14 56.10
C PRO A 91 35.65 29.57 56.66
N PRO A 92 34.74 30.45 57.18
CA PRO A 92 33.26 30.59 57.17
C PRO A 92 32.80 31.85 56.37
N ALA A 93 31.61 32.49 56.46
CA ALA A 93 30.44 32.37 57.34
C ALA A 93 29.09 32.70 56.62
N PHE A 94 28.09 33.23 57.35
CA PHE A 94 26.77 33.70 56.91
C PHE A 94 26.67 35.25 57.04
N ASP A 95 25.84 36.00 56.30
CA ASP A 95 24.36 36.00 56.38
C ASP A 95 23.68 36.81 55.23
N ARG A 96 22.34 36.70 55.12
CA ARG A 96 21.35 37.48 54.33
C ARG A 96 21.08 37.08 52.87
N ARG A 97 20.17 36.12 52.71
CA ARG A 97 19.22 35.95 51.58
C ARG A 97 17.86 36.58 51.98
N PRO A 98 16.78 36.66 51.15
CA PRO A 98 16.52 36.22 49.76
C PRO A 98 16.21 37.44 48.83
N VAL A 99 15.78 37.41 47.56
CA VAL A 99 14.68 36.68 46.86
C VAL A 99 14.98 36.64 45.35
N MET A 100 15.59 35.56 44.84
CA MET A 100 15.70 35.33 43.38
C MET A 100 15.95 33.87 42.96
N ALA A 101 15.81 32.91 43.88
CA ALA A 101 16.12 31.49 43.65
C ALA A 101 14.89 30.59 43.45
N LEU A 102 13.66 31.09 43.66
CA LEU A 102 12.44 30.29 43.58
C LEU A 102 11.82 30.27 42.17
N VAL A 103 11.87 31.39 41.46
CA VAL A 103 11.28 31.54 40.11
C VAL A 103 11.99 30.65 39.08
N ARG A 104 13.30 30.47 39.20
CA ARG A 104 14.13 29.74 38.23
C ARG A 104 14.07 28.20 38.34
N ARG A 105 13.26 27.66 39.26
CA ARG A 105 12.98 26.21 39.39
C ARG A 105 11.54 25.80 39.07
N PHE A 106 10.61 26.75 38.91
CA PHE A 106 9.25 26.44 38.47
C PHE A 106 9.09 26.47 36.94
N VAL A 107 9.81 27.36 36.25
CA VAL A 107 9.72 27.49 34.78
C VAL A 107 10.31 26.28 34.04
N THR A 108 11.33 25.61 34.60
CA THR A 108 11.93 24.39 34.02
C THR A 108 11.14 23.10 34.27
N THR A 109 10.10 23.13 35.11
CA THR A 109 9.23 21.96 35.36
C THR A 109 7.87 22.07 34.67
N LEU A 110 7.37 23.29 34.38
CA LEU A 110 6.14 23.45 33.58
C LEU A 110 6.36 23.32 32.07
N VAL A 111 7.53 23.71 31.54
CA VAL A 111 7.82 23.61 30.09
C VAL A 111 8.07 22.15 29.64
N ALA A 112 8.27 21.23 30.59
CA ALA A 112 8.38 19.79 30.31
C ALA A 112 7.01 19.08 30.12
N LEU A 113 5.88 19.76 30.34
CA LEU A 113 4.53 19.17 30.25
C LEU A 113 3.76 19.55 28.96
N LEU A 114 4.40 20.28 28.04
CA LEU A 114 3.82 20.71 26.76
C LEU A 114 4.72 20.32 25.57
N ILE A 115 5.31 19.13 25.64
CA ILE A 115 5.71 18.42 24.42
C ILE A 115 4.39 17.94 23.79
N PRO A 116 3.99 18.40 22.59
CA PRO A 116 2.87 17.77 21.90
C PRO A 116 3.24 16.32 21.71
N ALA A 117 2.40 15.41 22.19
CA ALA A 117 2.61 13.98 21.98
C ALA A 117 2.80 13.77 20.47
N ALA A 118 3.96 13.22 20.07
CA ALA A 118 4.12 12.79 18.70
C ALA A 118 2.92 11.89 18.38
N PRO A 119 2.24 12.08 17.23
CA PRO A 119 1.07 11.25 16.91
C PRO A 119 1.50 9.81 17.04
N ALA A 120 0.79 9.05 17.87
CA ALA A 120 1.09 7.64 18.06
C ALA A 120 1.08 6.99 16.68
N LEU A 121 2.22 6.44 16.26
CA LEU A 121 2.28 5.67 15.03
C LEU A 121 1.21 4.58 15.13
N ALA A 122 0.40 4.45 14.09
CA ALA A 122 -0.61 3.40 14.02
C ALA A 122 0.07 2.05 14.34
N GLN A 123 -0.52 1.27 15.24
CA GLN A 123 0.10 0.03 15.70
C GLN A 123 0.15 -0.97 14.54
N ASP A 124 1.35 -1.22 14.03
CA ASP A 124 1.59 -2.18 12.96
C ASP A 124 1.78 -3.58 13.52
N LEU A 125 0.85 -4.49 13.22
CA LEU A 125 0.86 -5.88 13.72
C LEU A 125 2.13 -6.64 13.33
N TYR A 126 2.68 -6.33 12.15
CA TYR A 126 3.86 -6.99 11.57
C TYR A 126 5.16 -6.20 11.74
N ASP A 127 5.19 -5.24 12.68
CA ASP A 127 6.43 -4.60 13.14
C ASP A 127 7.43 -5.67 13.63
N THR A 128 8.61 -5.68 13.02
CA THR A 128 9.67 -6.66 13.30
C THR A 128 10.49 -6.35 14.56
N THR A 129 10.28 -5.19 15.17
CA THR A 129 10.99 -4.71 16.37
C THR A 129 10.24 -5.00 17.68
N VAL A 130 8.96 -5.41 17.60
CA VAL A 130 8.08 -5.62 18.75
C VAL A 130 7.68 -7.10 18.87
N LEU A 131 8.02 -7.74 19.99
CA LEU A 131 7.53 -9.07 20.34
C LEU A 131 6.19 -8.95 21.09
N ARG A 132 5.09 -8.96 20.34
CA ARG A 132 3.75 -8.92 20.91
C ARG A 132 3.36 -10.24 21.57
N THR A 133 2.50 -10.17 22.58
CA THR A 133 1.94 -11.36 23.24
C THR A 133 0.48 -11.56 22.84
N PHE A 134 0.17 -12.76 22.36
CA PHE A 134 -1.17 -13.20 21.98
C PHE A 134 -1.70 -14.11 23.09
N HIS A 135 -2.60 -13.57 23.91
CA HIS A 135 -3.27 -14.31 24.96
C HIS A 135 -4.57 -14.92 24.43
N ILE A 136 -4.59 -16.23 24.23
CA ILE A 136 -5.75 -16.95 23.67
C ILE A 136 -6.40 -17.74 24.82
N GLN A 137 -7.63 -17.37 25.16
CA GLN A 137 -8.41 -18.00 26.22
C GLN A 137 -9.57 -18.79 25.61
N PHE A 138 -9.37 -20.10 25.45
CA PHE A 138 -10.43 -21.01 25.00
C PHE A 138 -11.53 -21.12 26.05
N ARG A 139 -12.78 -21.26 25.57
CA ARG A 139 -13.98 -21.40 26.41
C ARG A 139 -14.15 -22.80 26.98
N ASP A 140 -13.85 -23.82 26.17
CA ASP A 140 -14.01 -25.22 26.56
C ASP A 140 -12.85 -25.72 27.42
N ALA A 141 -13.15 -26.43 28.52
CA ALA A 141 -12.13 -27.01 29.39
C ALA A 141 -11.26 -28.07 28.69
N ASN A 142 -11.82 -28.75 27.67
CA ASN A 142 -11.15 -29.77 26.86
C ASN A 142 -10.65 -29.24 25.49
N TRP A 143 -10.46 -27.93 25.35
CA TRP A 143 -10.07 -27.24 24.10
C TRP A 143 -8.95 -27.94 23.31
N LEU A 144 -7.90 -28.45 23.97
CA LEU A 144 -6.76 -29.11 23.32
C LEU A 144 -7.18 -30.41 22.61
N THR A 145 -8.12 -31.16 23.20
CA THR A 145 -8.71 -32.36 22.58
C THR A 145 -9.54 -31.97 21.38
N LEU A 146 -10.38 -30.93 21.50
CA LEU A 146 -11.22 -30.44 20.41
C LEU A 146 -10.39 -29.92 19.22
N LEU A 147 -9.34 -29.13 19.47
CA LEU A 147 -8.38 -28.68 18.44
C LEU A 147 -7.78 -29.86 17.64
N ARG A 148 -7.38 -30.93 18.33
CA ARG A 148 -6.78 -32.12 17.71
C ARG A 148 -7.81 -32.96 16.95
N GLN A 149 -9.04 -33.08 17.46
CA GLN A 149 -10.15 -33.76 16.78
C GLN A 149 -10.59 -33.01 15.51
N ASN A 150 -10.68 -31.69 15.59
CA ASN A 150 -11.12 -30.83 14.49
C ASN A 150 -10.03 -30.53 13.44
N TYR A 151 -8.79 -31.00 13.63
CA TYR A 151 -7.70 -30.79 12.67
C TYR A 151 -8.07 -31.22 11.25
N SER A 152 -8.62 -32.43 11.08
CA SER A 152 -8.94 -32.98 9.76
C SER A 152 -10.18 -32.34 9.10
N SER A 153 -11.05 -31.70 9.87
CA SER A 153 -12.22 -30.97 9.36
C SER A 153 -11.99 -29.46 9.27
N GLU A 154 -10.77 -29.01 9.59
CA GLU A 154 -10.35 -27.61 9.72
C GLU A 154 -11.32 -26.74 10.57
N THR A 155 -12.07 -27.34 11.50
CA THR A 155 -13.17 -26.65 12.20
C THR A 155 -12.64 -25.84 13.38
N PRO A 156 -12.76 -24.50 13.40
CA PRO A 156 -12.33 -23.70 14.53
C PRO A 156 -13.17 -23.96 15.78
N ILE A 157 -12.59 -23.68 16.95
CA ILE A 157 -13.29 -23.60 18.24
C ILE A 157 -13.16 -22.19 18.80
N LEU A 158 -14.06 -21.81 19.71
CA LEU A 158 -14.13 -20.44 20.22
C LEU A 158 -13.10 -20.17 21.33
N ALA A 159 -12.44 -19.02 21.19
CA ALA A 159 -11.61 -18.41 22.21
C ALA A 159 -11.87 -16.90 22.28
N ASP A 160 -11.39 -16.26 23.34
CA ASP A 160 -11.21 -14.81 23.37
C ASP A 160 -9.70 -14.53 23.21
N LEU A 161 -9.33 -13.62 22.31
CA LEU A 161 -7.94 -13.22 22.06
C LEU A 161 -7.66 -11.88 22.74
N THR A 162 -6.55 -11.72 23.43
CA THR A 162 -6.09 -10.41 23.93
C THR A 162 -4.67 -10.11 23.44
N VAL A 163 -4.49 -8.94 22.84
CA VAL A 163 -3.21 -8.42 22.31
C VAL A 163 -3.07 -6.96 22.74
N ASP A 164 -1.89 -6.58 23.25
CA ASP A 164 -1.56 -5.22 23.69
C ASP A 164 -2.61 -4.56 24.63
N GLY A 165 -3.33 -5.39 25.40
CA GLY A 165 -4.37 -4.98 26.35
C GLY A 165 -5.80 -4.89 25.78
N VAL A 166 -5.99 -5.08 24.46
CA VAL A 166 -7.30 -5.11 23.79
C VAL A 166 -7.79 -6.54 23.66
N THR A 167 -9.03 -6.81 24.09
CA THR A 167 -9.67 -8.13 24.00
C THR A 167 -10.66 -8.20 22.84
N TYR A 168 -10.48 -9.22 22.00
CA TYR A 168 -11.30 -9.60 20.86
C TYR A 168 -12.08 -10.87 21.23
N PRO A 169 -13.35 -10.76 21.65
CA PRO A 169 -14.15 -11.93 22.04
C PRO A 169 -14.51 -12.83 20.84
N SER A 170 -14.78 -14.10 21.14
CA SER A 170 -15.39 -15.08 20.23
C SER A 170 -14.62 -15.36 18.93
N VAL A 171 -13.29 -15.20 18.92
CA VAL A 171 -12.45 -15.56 17.77
C VAL A 171 -12.47 -17.07 17.52
N GLY A 172 -12.36 -17.47 16.26
CA GLY A 172 -12.26 -18.87 15.85
C GLY A 172 -10.80 -19.31 15.77
N VAL A 173 -10.41 -20.36 16.50
CA VAL A 173 -9.02 -20.85 16.52
C VAL A 173 -8.97 -22.32 16.11
N ARG A 174 -8.04 -22.66 15.21
CA ARG A 174 -7.78 -24.05 14.78
C ARG A 174 -6.30 -24.35 14.64
N ILE A 175 -5.97 -25.63 14.57
CA ILE A 175 -4.64 -26.10 14.13
C ILE A 175 -4.50 -25.85 12.61
N ARG A 176 -3.29 -25.47 12.16
CA ARG A 176 -2.93 -25.30 10.73
C ARG A 176 -1.65 -26.05 10.36
N GLY A 177 -1.42 -26.16 9.06
CA GLY A 177 -0.23 -26.78 8.46
C GLY A 177 -0.38 -28.29 8.29
N ASN A 178 0.47 -28.88 7.43
CA ASN A 178 0.44 -30.32 7.12
C ASN A 178 1.59 -31.04 7.86
N THR A 179 2.78 -31.06 7.26
CA THR A 179 4.00 -31.69 7.83
C THR A 179 4.34 -31.11 9.21
N SER A 180 4.13 -29.81 9.41
CA SER A 180 4.32 -29.11 10.70
C SER A 180 3.39 -29.57 11.82
N TYR A 181 2.39 -30.42 11.53
CA TYR A 181 1.55 -31.11 12.52
C TYR A 181 1.75 -32.63 12.47
N THR A 182 1.72 -33.24 11.29
CA THR A 182 1.75 -34.70 11.12
C THR A 182 3.13 -35.32 11.36
N ALA A 183 4.21 -34.55 11.23
CA ALA A 183 5.59 -34.99 11.48
C ALA A 183 6.19 -34.37 12.76
N LEU A 184 5.36 -33.88 13.69
CA LEU A 184 5.82 -33.39 14.98
C LEU A 184 6.55 -34.50 15.78
N PRO A 185 7.58 -34.14 16.58
CA PRO A 185 8.20 -35.08 17.52
C PRO A 185 7.17 -35.72 18.45
N SER A 186 7.37 -37.00 18.79
CA SER A 186 6.47 -37.75 19.68
C SER A 186 6.27 -37.01 21.02
N GLY A 187 5.01 -36.87 21.43
CA GLY A 187 4.64 -36.11 22.64
C GLY A 187 4.65 -34.59 22.49
N SER A 188 5.01 -34.03 21.33
CA SER A 188 5.00 -32.57 21.13
C SER A 188 3.58 -32.00 21.08
N GLU A 189 3.44 -30.84 21.71
CA GLU A 189 2.22 -30.02 21.69
C GLU A 189 2.39 -28.74 20.84
N LYS A 190 3.60 -28.42 20.36
CA LYS A 190 3.87 -27.19 19.62
C LYS A 190 3.42 -27.29 18.15
N PHE A 191 2.12 -27.24 17.93
CA PHE A 191 1.49 -27.13 16.61
C PHE A 191 1.27 -25.68 16.19
N SER A 192 1.19 -25.42 14.89
CA SER A 192 0.83 -24.12 14.33
C SER A 192 -0.66 -23.83 14.50
N LEU A 193 -1.02 -22.56 14.68
CA LEU A 193 -2.39 -22.08 14.87
C LEU A 193 -2.81 -21.14 13.74
N LYS A 194 -4.10 -21.21 13.37
CA LYS A 194 -4.78 -20.17 12.59
C LYS A 194 -5.90 -19.56 13.43
N ILE A 195 -5.97 -18.24 13.44
CA ILE A 195 -6.99 -17.46 14.14
C ILE A 195 -7.81 -16.70 13.10
N TYR A 196 -9.12 -16.76 13.25
CA TYR A 196 -10.12 -15.98 12.54
C TYR A 196 -10.70 -15.00 13.58
N VAL A 197 -10.26 -13.74 13.53
CA VAL A 197 -10.67 -12.68 14.46
C VAL A 197 -12.13 -12.30 14.20
N ASP A 198 -12.55 -12.36 12.94
CA ASP A 198 -13.89 -12.06 12.41
C ASP A 198 -14.94 -13.19 12.58
N HIS A 199 -14.57 -14.28 13.26
CA HIS A 199 -15.31 -15.55 13.19
C HIS A 199 -16.78 -15.51 13.63
N VAL A 200 -17.11 -14.59 14.55
CA VAL A 200 -18.49 -14.38 15.06
C VAL A 200 -18.96 -12.95 14.82
N ASP A 201 -18.09 -11.96 14.96
CA ASP A 201 -18.37 -10.57 14.55
C ASP A 201 -17.59 -10.28 13.25
N PRO A 202 -18.26 -10.15 12.10
CA PRO A 202 -17.59 -9.97 10.81
C PRO A 202 -16.87 -8.62 10.66
N ASN A 203 -17.04 -7.69 11.60
CA ASN A 203 -16.34 -6.40 11.60
C ASN A 203 -15.14 -6.37 12.58
N GLN A 204 -14.86 -7.48 13.27
CA GLN A 204 -13.82 -7.52 14.29
C GLN A 204 -12.43 -7.76 13.65
N GLU A 205 -11.54 -6.77 13.78
CA GLU A 205 -10.20 -6.80 13.20
C GLU A 205 -9.11 -6.50 14.24
N LEU A 206 -7.99 -7.24 14.18
CA LEU A 206 -6.79 -6.96 14.94
C LEU A 206 -5.86 -6.09 14.08
N MET A 207 -5.78 -4.79 14.37
CA MET A 207 -4.88 -3.84 13.67
C MET A 207 -5.02 -3.88 12.14
N GLY A 208 -6.25 -4.00 11.63
CA GLY A 208 -6.54 -4.09 10.18
C GLY A 208 -6.56 -5.51 9.60
N TYR A 209 -6.40 -6.56 10.42
CA TYR A 209 -6.34 -7.96 9.99
C TYR A 209 -7.43 -8.82 10.65
N ASP A 210 -8.18 -9.55 9.82
CA ASP A 210 -9.15 -10.56 10.27
C ASP A 210 -8.51 -11.95 10.51
N THR A 211 -7.39 -12.25 9.84
CA THR A 211 -6.84 -13.62 9.79
C THR A 211 -5.37 -13.67 10.16
N ILE A 212 -5.04 -14.41 11.22
CA ILE A 212 -3.66 -14.53 11.74
C ILE A 212 -3.14 -15.97 11.57
N ASN A 213 -1.91 -16.13 11.07
CA ASN A 213 -1.21 -17.42 11.00
C ASN A 213 -0.01 -17.42 11.97
N LEU A 214 -0.05 -18.30 12.97
CA LEU A 214 1.02 -18.49 13.94
C LEU A 214 1.72 -19.83 13.67
N ASN A 215 2.90 -19.78 13.04
CA ASN A 215 3.67 -20.95 12.64
C ASN A 215 4.65 -21.38 13.74
N ASN A 216 4.71 -22.70 13.99
CA ASN A 216 5.53 -23.32 15.03
C ASN A 216 7.04 -23.41 14.70
N ALA A 217 7.49 -22.81 13.60
CA ALA A 217 8.85 -22.89 13.08
C ALA A 217 9.36 -24.33 12.84
N PHE A 218 8.50 -25.22 12.32
CA PHE A 218 8.91 -26.60 12.01
C PHE A 218 10.07 -26.64 11.00
N ARG A 219 11.14 -27.34 11.39
CA ARG A 219 12.49 -27.43 10.79
C ARG A 219 13.35 -26.16 10.86
N ASP A 220 12.95 -25.13 11.61
CA ASP A 220 13.75 -23.92 11.85
C ASP A 220 14.09 -23.71 13.34
N PRO A 221 15.28 -24.17 13.81
CA PRO A 221 15.76 -23.92 15.16
C PRO A 221 15.89 -22.45 15.54
N THR A 222 15.95 -21.53 14.57
CA THR A 222 16.20 -20.10 14.79
C THR A 222 14.92 -19.25 14.86
N PHE A 223 13.78 -19.80 14.43
CA PHE A 223 12.53 -19.07 14.16
C PHE A 223 12.69 -17.90 13.14
N CYS A 224 13.83 -17.73 12.50
CA CYS A 224 14.15 -16.55 11.70
C CYS A 224 14.05 -16.75 10.18
N ARG A 225 14.00 -18.00 9.68
CA ARG A 225 14.06 -18.29 8.23
C ARG A 225 12.86 -17.73 7.50
N GLU A 226 11.67 -18.18 7.90
CA GLU A 226 10.40 -17.76 7.31
C GLU A 226 10.19 -16.24 7.44
N VAL A 227 10.55 -15.65 8.60
CA VAL A 227 10.41 -14.21 8.86
C VAL A 227 11.34 -13.38 7.97
N ALA A 228 12.63 -13.74 7.90
CA ALA A 228 13.59 -13.02 7.07
C ALA A 228 13.35 -13.23 5.57
N TYR A 229 12.91 -14.42 5.15
CA TYR A 229 12.55 -14.72 3.77
C TYR A 229 11.40 -13.82 3.31
N ASN A 230 10.27 -13.86 4.02
CA ASN A 230 9.05 -13.16 3.63
C ASN A 230 9.28 -11.65 3.47
N ASN A 231 9.93 -11.03 4.47
CA ASN A 231 10.26 -9.61 4.44
C ASN A 231 11.35 -9.25 3.38
N TYR A 232 12.19 -10.19 2.97
CA TYR A 232 13.14 -9.98 1.87
C TYR A 232 12.45 -10.02 0.51
N VAL A 233 11.58 -11.01 0.29
CA VAL A 233 10.85 -11.23 -0.98
C VAL A 233 9.86 -10.10 -1.26
N ALA A 234 9.18 -9.59 -0.23
CA ALA A 234 8.25 -8.47 -0.32
C ALA A 234 8.86 -7.18 -0.94
N ARG A 235 10.20 -7.05 -0.95
CA ARG A 235 10.92 -5.93 -1.59
C ARG A 235 10.93 -5.98 -3.13
N PHE A 236 10.48 -7.09 -3.72
CA PHE A 236 10.58 -7.36 -5.16
C PHE A 236 9.24 -7.78 -5.79
N MET A 237 8.39 -8.48 -5.04
CA MET A 237 7.11 -9.03 -5.51
C MET A 237 6.06 -9.07 -4.38
N PRO A 238 4.76 -9.22 -4.69
CA PRO A 238 3.72 -9.37 -3.67
C PRO A 238 3.98 -10.62 -2.82
N ASN A 239 4.13 -10.44 -1.52
CA ASN A 239 4.46 -11.50 -0.58
C ASN A 239 4.06 -11.12 0.85
N PRO A 240 3.68 -12.07 1.72
CA PRO A 240 3.37 -11.78 3.12
C PRO A 240 4.45 -10.99 3.86
N ARG A 241 4.02 -10.10 4.76
CA ARG A 241 4.84 -9.58 5.85
C ARG A 241 4.92 -10.61 6.98
N ALA A 242 5.98 -10.55 7.79
CA ALA A 242 6.20 -11.51 8.87
C ALA A 242 6.95 -10.92 10.08
N ASN A 243 6.60 -11.36 11.29
CA ASN A 243 7.35 -11.06 12.51
C ASN A 243 7.24 -12.21 13.53
N HIS A 244 7.54 -11.94 14.80
CA HIS A 244 7.49 -12.92 15.89
C HIS A 244 6.39 -12.57 16.89
N ALA A 245 5.69 -13.60 17.39
CA ALA A 245 4.69 -13.47 18.44
C ALA A 245 5.00 -14.43 19.59
N LEU A 246 4.83 -13.96 20.84
CA LEU A 246 4.77 -14.82 22.02
C LEU A 246 3.31 -15.26 22.21
N VAL A 247 3.07 -16.56 22.40
CA VAL A 247 1.71 -17.10 22.53
C VAL A 247 1.49 -17.65 23.93
N THR A 248 0.32 -17.37 24.52
CA THR A 248 -0.15 -18.08 25.71
C THR A 248 -1.55 -18.66 25.46
N LEU A 249 -1.73 -19.96 25.70
CA LEU A 249 -3.04 -20.63 25.63
C LEU A 249 -3.54 -20.92 27.05
N ASN A 250 -4.74 -20.44 27.40
CA ASN A 250 -5.35 -20.57 28.73
C ASN A 250 -4.39 -20.25 29.89
N GLY A 251 -3.68 -19.12 29.78
CA GLY A 251 -2.70 -18.64 30.77
C GLY A 251 -1.36 -19.39 30.81
N GLN A 252 -1.18 -20.47 30.04
CA GLN A 252 0.10 -21.18 29.95
C GLN A 252 1.00 -20.55 28.90
N ASN A 253 2.31 -20.50 29.13
CA ASN A 253 3.29 -20.09 28.12
C ASN A 253 3.40 -21.17 27.02
N TRP A 254 3.15 -20.80 25.76
CA TRP A 254 3.35 -21.64 24.58
C TRP A 254 4.51 -21.17 23.71
N GLY A 255 5.23 -20.13 24.14
CA GLY A 255 6.48 -19.66 23.56
C GLY A 255 6.33 -18.93 22.23
N VAL A 256 7.44 -18.84 21.49
CA VAL A 256 7.54 -18.02 20.28
C VAL A 256 6.97 -18.75 19.06
N TYR A 257 6.29 -17.99 18.21
CA TYR A 257 5.75 -18.40 16.91
C TYR A 257 6.17 -17.40 15.84
N CYS A 258 6.34 -17.85 14.60
CA CYS A 258 6.46 -16.95 13.45
C CYS A 258 5.04 -16.49 13.07
N ASN A 259 4.77 -15.19 13.17
CA ASN A 259 3.49 -14.61 12.80
C ASN A 259 3.56 -14.14 11.35
N ILE A 260 2.76 -14.76 10.48
CA ILE A 260 2.80 -14.58 9.03
C ILE A 260 1.49 -13.98 8.54
N GLN A 261 1.57 -12.89 7.77
CA GLN A 261 0.40 -12.26 7.16
C GLN A 261 -0.34 -13.27 6.29
N GLN A 262 -1.66 -13.31 6.40
CA GLN A 262 -2.48 -14.15 5.54
C GLN A 262 -2.35 -13.66 4.08
N PRO A 263 -2.02 -14.54 3.11
CA PRO A 263 -1.98 -14.17 1.71
C PRO A 263 -3.40 -14.06 1.13
N ASP A 264 -4.02 -12.91 1.35
CA ASP A 264 -5.39 -12.58 0.95
C ASP A 264 -5.50 -11.19 0.30
N LYS A 265 -6.74 -10.73 0.11
CA LYS A 265 -7.01 -9.43 -0.51
C LYS A 265 -6.44 -8.25 0.29
N ARG A 266 -6.28 -8.35 1.62
CA ARG A 266 -5.64 -7.30 2.43
C ARG A 266 -4.16 -7.20 2.09
N MET A 267 -3.46 -8.34 2.01
CA MET A 267 -2.07 -8.37 1.53
C MET A 267 -1.96 -7.88 0.08
N LEU A 268 -2.89 -8.22 -0.80
CA LEU A 268 -2.81 -7.84 -2.21
C LEU A 268 -3.07 -6.34 -2.46
N ARG A 269 -3.85 -5.66 -1.62
CA ARG A 269 -4.04 -4.19 -1.68
C ARG A 269 -2.73 -3.43 -1.56
N ASP A 270 -1.76 -3.94 -0.79
CA ASP A 270 -0.41 -3.37 -0.69
C ASP A 270 0.37 -3.38 -2.04
N PHE A 271 -0.10 -4.10 -3.07
CA PHE A 271 0.65 -4.37 -4.31
C PHE A 271 -0.13 -4.27 -5.63
N PHE A 272 -1.46 -4.14 -5.61
CA PHE A 272 -2.34 -4.14 -6.78
C PHE A 272 -3.50 -3.16 -6.60
N THR A 273 -3.80 -2.38 -7.64
CA THR A 273 -4.92 -1.42 -7.67
C THR A 273 -6.29 -2.08 -7.49
N ASN A 274 -6.43 -3.34 -7.91
CA ASN A 274 -7.58 -4.17 -7.56
C ASN A 274 -7.06 -5.46 -6.92
N ALA A 275 -7.62 -5.84 -5.77
CA ALA A 275 -7.22 -7.01 -4.99
C ALA A 275 -8.26 -8.16 -5.01
N ASP A 276 -9.43 -7.93 -5.60
CA ASP A 276 -10.57 -8.88 -5.64
C ASP A 276 -10.52 -9.82 -6.86
N GLY A 277 -9.31 -10.12 -7.33
CA GLY A 277 -9.05 -11.08 -8.40
C GLY A 277 -9.05 -12.55 -7.98
N LEU A 278 -9.09 -13.43 -8.98
CA LEU A 278 -9.10 -14.88 -8.78
C LEU A 278 -7.81 -15.33 -8.07
N ARG A 279 -7.94 -15.88 -6.87
CA ARG A 279 -6.85 -16.51 -6.09
C ARG A 279 -6.99 -18.02 -6.11
N ILE A 280 -5.94 -18.71 -6.53
CA ILE A 280 -5.87 -20.17 -6.50
C ILE A 280 -4.64 -20.60 -5.69
N ARG A 281 -4.82 -21.55 -4.78
CA ARG A 281 -3.76 -22.20 -4.01
C ARG A 281 -3.37 -23.51 -4.69
N CYS A 282 -2.08 -23.79 -4.79
CA CYS A 282 -1.57 -25.16 -4.97
C CYS A 282 -0.95 -25.60 -3.63
N PRO A 283 -1.62 -26.44 -2.82
CA PRO A 283 -1.10 -26.88 -1.53
C PRO A 283 0.03 -27.90 -1.66
N ASN A 284 0.78 -28.13 -0.58
CA ASN A 284 1.86 -29.12 -0.49
C ASN A 284 1.52 -30.45 -1.15
N ASN A 285 2.24 -30.76 -2.22
CA ASN A 285 2.10 -31.99 -2.96
C ASN A 285 3.48 -32.39 -3.52
N PRO A 286 4.10 -33.47 -3.02
CA PRO A 286 5.34 -33.99 -3.57
C PRO A 286 5.19 -34.37 -5.06
N ASN A 287 5.91 -33.68 -5.95
CA ASN A 287 5.72 -33.71 -7.40
C ASN A 287 4.37 -33.11 -7.85
N GLY A 288 4.03 -31.95 -7.29
CA GLY A 288 2.81 -31.21 -7.58
C GLY A 288 2.65 -30.79 -9.05
N PRO A 289 1.45 -30.30 -9.41
CA PRO A 289 1.03 -30.10 -10.78
C PRO A 289 1.75 -28.96 -11.52
N GLY A 290 2.44 -28.06 -10.83
CA GLY A 290 3.41 -27.12 -11.42
C GLY A 290 2.89 -26.25 -12.57
N LEU A 291 1.61 -25.85 -12.58
CA LEU A 291 0.95 -25.14 -13.70
C LEU A 291 1.03 -25.87 -15.06
N ARG A 292 1.18 -27.20 -15.04
CA ARG A 292 1.12 -28.05 -16.23
C ARG A 292 -0.33 -28.28 -16.69
N TYR A 293 -0.54 -28.25 -18.00
CA TYR A 293 -1.81 -28.60 -18.64
C TYR A 293 -2.13 -30.08 -18.45
N ASN A 294 -3.30 -30.35 -17.86
CA ASN A 294 -3.82 -31.68 -17.56
C ASN A 294 -5.14 -31.96 -18.31
N GLY A 295 -5.35 -31.32 -19.46
CA GLY A 295 -6.58 -31.41 -20.25
C GLY A 295 -7.53 -30.22 -20.04
N ALA A 296 -8.67 -30.25 -20.73
CA ALA A 296 -9.60 -29.12 -20.81
C ALA A 296 -10.71 -29.12 -19.73
N LEU A 297 -10.73 -30.12 -18.83
CA LEU A 297 -11.77 -30.26 -17.81
C LEU A 297 -11.21 -29.98 -16.41
N PRO A 298 -11.97 -29.34 -15.50
CA PRO A 298 -11.55 -29.07 -14.12
C PRO A 298 -11.11 -30.32 -13.34
N SER A 299 -11.62 -31.50 -13.69
CA SER A 299 -11.23 -32.78 -13.10
C SER A 299 -9.73 -33.15 -13.29
N GLY A 300 -9.01 -32.49 -14.20
CA GLY A 300 -7.55 -32.60 -14.33
C GLY A 300 -6.75 -31.76 -13.33
N TYR A 301 -7.40 -30.92 -12.54
CA TYR A 301 -6.79 -29.85 -11.73
C TYR A 301 -7.08 -30.01 -10.23
N THR A 302 -7.21 -31.26 -9.75
CA THR A 302 -7.48 -31.60 -8.35
C THR A 302 -6.36 -31.22 -7.36
N GLY A 303 -5.17 -30.89 -7.85
CA GLY A 303 -4.06 -30.37 -7.04
C GLY A 303 -4.11 -28.84 -6.82
N TYR A 304 -5.27 -28.22 -7.05
CA TYR A 304 -5.49 -26.78 -6.89
C TYR A 304 -6.79 -26.53 -6.12
N GLU A 305 -6.85 -25.38 -5.45
CA GLU A 305 -8.01 -24.93 -4.69
C GLU A 305 -8.29 -23.45 -5.00
N ILE A 306 -9.50 -23.13 -5.44
CA ILE A 306 -9.94 -21.73 -5.52
C ILE A 306 -10.11 -21.20 -4.09
N GLN A 307 -9.36 -20.16 -3.75
CA GLN A 307 -9.49 -19.43 -2.48
C GLN A 307 -10.43 -18.23 -2.62
N GLU A 308 -10.51 -17.67 -3.83
CA GLU A 308 -11.38 -16.54 -4.20
C GLU A 308 -11.70 -16.66 -5.70
N PRO A 309 -12.96 -16.82 -6.14
CA PRO A 309 -13.29 -16.85 -7.56
C PRO A 309 -13.07 -15.52 -8.29
N GLY A 310 -13.03 -14.38 -7.59
CA GLY A 310 -12.71 -13.07 -8.16
C GLY A 310 -13.72 -12.60 -9.22
N GLY A 311 -15.01 -12.80 -8.95
CA GLY A 311 -16.12 -12.42 -9.84
C GLY A 311 -16.26 -13.23 -11.14
N LEU A 312 -15.35 -14.17 -11.44
CA LEU A 312 -15.39 -14.94 -12.69
C LEU A 312 -16.50 -15.99 -12.69
N ALA A 313 -17.24 -16.09 -13.80
CA ALA A 313 -18.23 -17.13 -14.03
C ALA A 313 -17.62 -18.54 -14.22
N ASP A 314 -16.40 -18.61 -14.74
CA ASP A 314 -15.61 -19.85 -14.84
C ASP A 314 -14.14 -19.63 -14.39
N PRO A 315 -13.88 -19.67 -13.07
CA PRO A 315 -12.52 -19.52 -12.53
C PRO A 315 -11.61 -20.71 -12.88
N TRP A 316 -12.18 -21.90 -13.16
CA TRP A 316 -11.40 -23.06 -13.58
C TRP A 316 -10.92 -22.92 -15.02
N GLY A 317 -11.78 -22.44 -15.94
CA GLY A 317 -11.41 -22.12 -17.31
C GLY A 317 -10.22 -21.15 -17.40
N ALA A 318 -10.18 -20.15 -16.51
CA ALA A 318 -9.04 -19.22 -16.40
C ALA A 318 -7.72 -19.93 -16.01
N LEU A 319 -7.73 -20.82 -15.00
CA LEU A 319 -6.55 -21.63 -14.65
C LEU A 319 -6.13 -22.56 -15.79
N ILE A 320 -7.10 -23.21 -16.44
CA ILE A 320 -6.88 -24.14 -17.54
C ILE A 320 -6.20 -23.43 -18.72
N ALA A 321 -6.63 -22.21 -19.05
CA ALA A 321 -6.04 -21.39 -20.10
C ALA A 321 -4.56 -21.05 -19.81
N VAL A 322 -4.24 -20.66 -18.57
CA VAL A 322 -2.85 -20.42 -18.12
C VAL A 322 -2.01 -21.68 -18.21
N CYS A 323 -2.50 -22.81 -17.68
CA CYS A 323 -1.79 -24.08 -17.74
C CYS A 323 -1.55 -24.52 -19.21
N ASN A 324 -2.54 -24.32 -20.07
CA ASN A 324 -2.46 -24.61 -21.51
C ASN A 324 -1.38 -23.76 -22.20
N VAL A 325 -1.40 -22.43 -22.04
CA VAL A 325 -0.45 -21.55 -22.72
C VAL A 325 0.99 -21.82 -22.24
N LEU A 326 1.21 -22.00 -20.94
CA LEU A 326 2.52 -22.37 -20.39
C LEU A 326 3.04 -23.72 -20.90
N THR A 327 2.16 -24.69 -21.14
CA THR A 327 2.53 -26.06 -21.51
C THR A 327 2.63 -26.30 -23.01
N ASN A 328 1.84 -25.58 -23.82
CA ASN A 328 1.63 -25.92 -25.23
C ASN A 328 1.99 -24.79 -26.21
N GLU A 329 1.98 -23.51 -25.80
CA GLU A 329 2.26 -22.38 -26.71
C GLU A 329 3.68 -22.49 -27.32
N PRO A 330 3.85 -22.37 -28.64
CA PRO A 330 5.16 -22.40 -29.28
C PRO A 330 6.11 -21.34 -28.72
N LEU A 331 7.36 -21.72 -28.45
CA LEU A 331 8.34 -20.80 -27.83
C LEU A 331 8.69 -19.59 -28.73
N ALA A 332 8.44 -19.69 -30.05
CA ALA A 332 8.59 -18.58 -30.98
C ALA A 332 7.48 -17.51 -30.84
N THR A 333 6.32 -17.89 -30.31
CA THR A 333 5.15 -17.03 -30.06
C THR A 333 4.91 -16.83 -28.56
N TRP A 334 5.97 -16.94 -27.74
CA TRP A 334 5.89 -16.76 -26.28
C TRP A 334 5.19 -15.48 -25.80
N PRO A 335 5.14 -14.33 -26.50
CA PRO A 335 4.35 -13.18 -26.04
C PRO A 335 2.85 -13.49 -25.85
N ASN A 336 2.33 -14.53 -26.53
CA ASN A 336 0.97 -15.03 -26.29
C ASN A 336 0.80 -15.58 -24.86
N MET A 337 1.85 -16.18 -24.26
CA MET A 337 1.84 -16.60 -22.85
C MET A 337 1.66 -15.40 -21.92
N ASP A 338 2.32 -14.28 -22.23
CA ASP A 338 2.30 -13.06 -21.41
C ASP A 338 0.90 -12.41 -21.36
N THR A 339 0.04 -12.67 -22.36
CA THR A 339 -1.36 -12.19 -22.35
C THR A 339 -2.25 -12.83 -21.28
N LEU A 340 -1.84 -13.97 -20.70
CA LEU A 340 -2.61 -14.72 -19.69
C LEU A 340 -1.85 -14.92 -18.37
N PHE A 341 -0.53 -14.89 -18.41
CA PHE A 341 0.36 -15.14 -17.28
C PHE A 341 1.44 -14.05 -17.26
N ALA A 342 1.49 -13.22 -16.21
CA ALA A 342 2.40 -12.07 -16.16
C ALA A 342 3.84 -12.56 -16.02
N ILE A 343 4.60 -12.61 -17.11
CA ILE A 343 5.89 -13.31 -17.19
C ILE A 343 6.94 -12.60 -16.33
N ASP A 344 7.14 -11.30 -16.50
CA ASP A 344 8.17 -10.57 -15.77
C ASP A 344 7.94 -10.59 -14.24
N PRO A 345 6.72 -10.31 -13.73
CA PRO A 345 6.37 -10.51 -12.32
C PRO A 345 6.60 -11.94 -11.83
N SER A 346 6.24 -12.96 -12.62
CA SER A 346 6.36 -14.36 -12.20
C SER A 346 7.79 -14.90 -12.24
N ILE A 347 8.69 -14.29 -13.03
CA ILE A 347 10.13 -14.59 -13.00
C ILE A 347 10.72 -14.23 -11.62
N TRP A 348 10.26 -13.17 -10.96
CA TRP A 348 10.72 -12.85 -9.60
C TRP A 348 10.47 -13.98 -8.60
N SER A 349 9.31 -14.66 -8.68
CA SER A 349 8.99 -15.82 -7.81
C SER A 349 10.06 -16.90 -7.92
N VAL A 350 10.39 -17.33 -9.15
CA VAL A 350 11.37 -18.40 -9.38
C VAL A 350 12.84 -17.95 -9.32
N VAL A 351 13.11 -16.64 -9.27
CA VAL A 351 14.43 -16.11 -8.91
C VAL A 351 14.62 -16.20 -7.40
N LEU A 352 13.65 -15.73 -6.62
CA LEU A 352 13.77 -15.57 -5.18
C LEU A 352 13.69 -16.92 -4.43
N GLU A 353 12.80 -17.82 -4.84
CA GLU A 353 12.77 -19.23 -4.38
C GLU A 353 14.13 -19.92 -4.61
N ASN A 354 14.78 -19.66 -5.77
CA ASN A 354 16.10 -20.23 -6.05
C ASN A 354 17.18 -19.58 -5.17
N LEU A 355 17.17 -18.25 -5.08
CA LEU A 355 18.20 -17.45 -4.42
C LEU A 355 18.37 -17.84 -2.96
N LEU A 356 17.25 -17.92 -2.23
CA LEU A 356 17.20 -18.29 -0.80
C LEU A 356 16.88 -19.78 -0.55
N THR A 357 16.78 -20.56 -1.63
CA THR A 357 16.71 -22.04 -1.62
C THR A 357 15.52 -22.57 -0.81
N ASP A 358 14.33 -22.23 -1.27
CA ASP A 358 13.08 -22.69 -0.68
C ASP A 358 12.76 -24.11 -1.14
N ASP A 359 12.89 -25.12 -0.27
CA ASP A 359 12.60 -26.52 -0.65
C ASP A 359 11.09 -26.79 -0.82
N ASP A 360 10.20 -25.99 -0.22
CA ASP A 360 8.75 -26.19 -0.30
C ASP A 360 8.08 -25.31 -1.37
N SER A 361 8.67 -25.29 -2.56
CA SER A 361 8.41 -24.28 -3.58
C SER A 361 7.96 -24.81 -4.94
N TYR A 362 7.50 -23.88 -5.80
CA TYR A 362 7.25 -24.16 -7.21
C TYR A 362 8.49 -24.77 -7.88
N ILE A 363 9.69 -24.19 -7.64
CA ILE A 363 10.93 -24.71 -8.24
C ILE A 363 11.20 -26.16 -7.87
N ASN A 364 11.04 -26.52 -6.60
CA ASN A 364 11.42 -27.83 -6.12
C ASN A 364 10.33 -28.87 -6.32
N LYS A 365 9.16 -28.64 -5.72
CA LYS A 365 8.05 -29.61 -5.70
C LYS A 365 7.05 -29.41 -6.83
N GLY A 366 6.88 -28.17 -7.32
CA GLY A 366 5.78 -27.82 -8.23
C GLY A 366 4.44 -27.67 -7.49
N ALA A 367 4.53 -27.29 -6.21
CA ALA A 367 3.45 -27.12 -5.23
C ALA A 367 3.82 -25.96 -4.29
N ASP A 368 2.98 -25.69 -3.28
CA ASP A 368 3.12 -24.61 -2.30
C ASP A 368 3.46 -23.24 -2.93
N PHE A 369 2.59 -22.88 -3.87
CA PHE A 369 2.49 -21.55 -4.41
C PHE A 369 1.02 -21.12 -4.43
N MET A 370 0.79 -19.85 -4.70
CA MET A 370 -0.52 -19.36 -5.11
C MET A 370 -0.43 -18.67 -6.46
N THR A 371 -1.56 -18.54 -7.13
CA THR A 371 -1.70 -17.60 -8.24
C THR A 371 -2.70 -16.51 -7.87
N TYR A 372 -2.46 -15.34 -8.43
CA TYR A 372 -3.39 -14.22 -8.41
C TYR A 372 -3.62 -13.73 -9.83
N ARG A 373 -4.88 -13.70 -10.27
CA ARG A 373 -5.25 -13.13 -11.57
C ARG A 373 -5.79 -11.72 -11.36
N ASP A 374 -5.02 -10.73 -11.79
CA ASP A 374 -5.36 -9.31 -11.66
C ASP A 374 -6.60 -9.00 -12.52
N PRO A 375 -7.69 -8.46 -11.95
CA PRO A 375 -8.86 -8.00 -12.71
C PRO A 375 -8.54 -6.88 -13.71
N LEU A 376 -7.50 -6.09 -13.44
CA LEU A 376 -7.16 -4.88 -14.17
C LEU A 376 -6.54 -5.15 -15.54
N ASP A 377 -5.64 -6.13 -15.63
CA ASP A 377 -4.98 -6.51 -16.88
C ASP A 377 -5.29 -7.94 -17.37
N GLY A 378 -5.98 -8.74 -16.56
CA GLY A 378 -6.37 -10.10 -16.92
C GLY A 378 -5.19 -11.07 -17.00
N ARG A 379 -4.06 -10.80 -16.33
CA ARG A 379 -2.90 -11.69 -16.28
C ARG A 379 -2.77 -12.36 -14.92
N THR A 380 -2.19 -13.55 -14.94
CA THR A 380 -2.03 -14.42 -13.78
C THR A 380 -0.60 -14.35 -13.28
N HIS A 381 -0.41 -13.91 -12.05
CA HIS A 381 0.86 -13.85 -11.34
C HIS A 381 1.10 -15.15 -10.57
N LEU A 382 2.31 -15.68 -10.64
CA LEU A 382 2.81 -16.70 -9.70
C LEU A 382 3.35 -16.01 -8.45
N LEU A 383 2.81 -16.36 -7.28
CA LEU A 383 3.24 -15.84 -5.97
C LEU A 383 3.64 -16.99 -5.03
N GLN A 384 4.56 -16.70 -4.12
CA GLN A 384 5.16 -17.69 -3.22
C GLN A 384 4.29 -17.99 -2.00
N ARG A 385 4.60 -19.07 -1.28
CA ARG A 385 3.93 -19.52 -0.07
C ARG A 385 4.86 -20.42 0.76
N ASP A 386 4.57 -20.57 2.07
CA ASP A 386 5.13 -21.60 2.98
C ASP A 386 6.68 -21.67 3.03
N ALA A 387 7.29 -20.51 3.22
CA ALA A 387 8.74 -20.28 3.22
C ALA A 387 9.51 -20.88 4.44
N ASN A 388 8.99 -21.92 5.10
CA ASN A 388 9.60 -22.50 6.30
C ASN A 388 10.83 -23.38 6.02
N GLU A 389 10.98 -23.92 4.79
CA GLU A 389 12.14 -24.75 4.37
C GLU A 389 13.16 -23.97 3.52
N THR A 390 13.36 -22.70 3.88
CA THR A 390 14.30 -21.75 3.24
C THR A 390 15.66 -21.71 3.94
N PHE A 391 16.68 -21.15 3.28
CA PHE A 391 18.08 -21.14 3.75
C PHE A 391 18.62 -22.55 4.07
N THR A 392 18.24 -23.56 3.28
CA THR A 392 18.52 -24.98 3.56
C THR A 392 19.68 -25.57 2.74
N GLN A 393 19.87 -25.17 1.48
CA GLN A 393 20.78 -25.86 0.54
C GLN A 393 21.62 -24.90 -0.32
N SER A 394 22.74 -24.42 0.22
CA SER A 394 23.59 -23.38 -0.39
C SER A 394 24.05 -23.66 -1.84
N ALA A 395 24.17 -24.93 -2.24
CA ALA A 395 24.67 -25.37 -3.55
C ALA A 395 23.59 -25.61 -4.63
N TRP A 396 22.37 -25.07 -4.49
CA TRP A 396 21.36 -25.16 -5.55
C TRP A 396 21.80 -24.46 -6.84
N SER A 397 21.87 -25.21 -7.95
CA SER A 397 22.06 -24.63 -9.28
C SER A 397 21.01 -23.54 -9.56
N ILE A 398 21.45 -22.44 -10.17
CA ILE A 398 20.57 -21.37 -10.65
C ILE A 398 19.66 -21.82 -11.80
N THR A 399 19.89 -23.01 -12.36
CA THR A 399 19.03 -23.67 -13.35
C THR A 399 18.31 -24.91 -12.79
N ARG A 400 18.14 -25.03 -11.46
CA ARG A 400 17.45 -26.16 -10.82
C ARG A 400 16.10 -26.40 -11.49
N ASN A 401 15.88 -27.64 -11.96
CA ASN A 401 14.66 -28.08 -12.63
C ASN A 401 14.27 -27.39 -13.96
N PHE A 402 15.20 -26.68 -14.63
CA PHE A 402 14.96 -26.08 -15.97
C PHE A 402 14.73 -27.11 -17.10
N THR A 403 14.86 -28.41 -16.84
CA THR A 403 14.50 -29.50 -17.77
C THR A 403 13.29 -30.30 -17.30
N SER A 404 12.67 -29.92 -16.18
CA SER A 404 11.56 -30.65 -15.57
C SER A 404 10.24 -30.35 -16.29
N THR A 405 9.73 -31.32 -17.06
CA THR A 405 8.49 -31.17 -17.86
C THR A 405 7.22 -31.00 -17.01
N SER A 406 7.26 -31.30 -15.70
CA SER A 406 6.20 -30.97 -14.75
C SER A 406 6.20 -29.51 -14.28
N LYS A 407 7.20 -28.71 -14.70
CA LYS A 407 7.36 -27.30 -14.29
C LYS A 407 7.54 -26.38 -15.51
N PRO A 408 6.52 -26.19 -16.38
CA PRO A 408 6.62 -25.38 -17.60
C PRO A 408 7.15 -23.94 -17.41
N VAL A 409 6.89 -23.27 -16.28
CA VAL A 409 7.50 -21.96 -15.98
C VAL A 409 9.04 -22.02 -15.95
N LEU A 410 9.65 -23.16 -15.58
CA LEU A 410 11.10 -23.36 -15.68
C LEU A 410 11.52 -23.98 -17.01
N SER A 411 10.81 -25.00 -17.49
CA SER A 411 11.28 -25.83 -18.61
C SER A 411 10.84 -25.39 -20.00
N ARG A 412 9.86 -24.48 -20.10
CA ARG A 412 9.41 -23.88 -21.36
C ARG A 412 9.66 -22.39 -21.39
N MET A 413 9.16 -21.66 -20.40
CA MET A 413 9.29 -20.19 -20.36
C MET A 413 10.77 -19.77 -20.30
N LEU A 414 11.57 -20.34 -19.39
CA LEU A 414 13.02 -20.04 -19.30
C LEU A 414 13.91 -20.78 -20.32
N ALA A 415 13.30 -21.53 -21.25
CA ALA A 415 13.98 -22.00 -22.46
C ALA A 415 14.00 -20.92 -23.57
N VAL A 416 13.14 -19.90 -23.48
CA VAL A 416 13.21 -18.70 -24.33
C VAL A 416 14.42 -17.87 -23.90
N ALA A 417 15.33 -17.58 -24.84
CA ALA A 417 16.60 -16.90 -24.56
C ALA A 417 16.40 -15.51 -23.90
N GLU A 418 15.42 -14.72 -24.34
CA GLU A 418 15.10 -13.42 -23.75
C GLU A 418 14.60 -13.54 -22.30
N LEU A 419 13.74 -14.53 -22.02
CA LEU A 419 13.20 -14.75 -20.68
C LEU A 419 14.26 -15.31 -19.72
N ARG A 420 15.21 -16.10 -20.24
CA ARG A 420 16.43 -16.49 -19.50
C ARG A 420 17.32 -15.28 -19.19
N GLN A 421 17.53 -14.36 -20.14
CA GLN A 421 18.28 -13.12 -19.90
C GLN A 421 17.62 -12.27 -18.80
N ARG A 422 16.28 -12.17 -18.82
CA ARG A 422 15.45 -11.52 -17.80
C ARG A 422 15.55 -12.21 -16.43
N TYR A 423 15.48 -13.53 -16.36
CA TYR A 423 15.77 -14.31 -15.14
C TYR A 423 17.14 -13.98 -14.55
N MET A 424 18.20 -13.98 -15.36
CA MET A 424 19.56 -13.67 -14.89
C MET A 424 19.72 -12.20 -14.47
N ALA A 425 19.01 -11.27 -15.10
CA ALA A 425 19.00 -9.86 -14.69
C ALA A 425 18.31 -9.68 -13.33
N HIS A 426 17.14 -10.27 -13.12
CA HIS A 426 16.43 -10.24 -11.84
C HIS A 426 17.22 -10.94 -10.74
N TYR A 427 17.92 -12.04 -11.06
CA TYR A 427 18.83 -12.72 -10.14
C TYR A 427 20.01 -11.81 -9.74
N ARG A 428 20.63 -11.09 -10.70
CA ARG A 428 21.67 -10.08 -10.39
C ARG A 428 21.13 -8.97 -9.49
N THR A 429 19.93 -8.45 -9.76
CA THR A 429 19.28 -7.44 -8.90
C THR A 429 19.04 -8.00 -7.50
N ALA A 430 18.34 -9.13 -7.38
CA ALA A 430 17.95 -9.74 -6.11
C ALA A 430 19.13 -10.19 -5.25
N ARG A 431 20.25 -10.62 -5.85
CA ARG A 431 21.42 -11.08 -5.10
C ARG A 431 22.31 -9.96 -4.52
N THR A 432 22.07 -8.69 -4.89
CA THR A 432 22.91 -7.55 -4.47
C THR A 432 23.04 -7.47 -2.95
N ASP A 433 21.93 -7.67 -2.24
CA ASP A 433 21.88 -7.61 -0.77
C ASP A 433 22.05 -9.00 -0.12
N VAL A 434 22.21 -10.08 -0.89
CA VAL A 434 22.42 -11.42 -0.32
C VAL A 434 23.87 -11.57 0.09
N ASN A 435 24.18 -11.11 1.30
CA ASN A 435 25.47 -11.24 1.96
C ASN A 435 25.31 -11.10 3.49
N TRP A 436 26.33 -11.47 4.26
CA TRP A 436 26.24 -11.43 5.73
C TRP A 436 26.22 -10.02 6.33
N ALA A 437 26.72 -9.00 5.63
CA ALA A 437 26.64 -7.61 6.11
C ALA A 437 25.19 -7.07 6.08
N TYR A 438 24.33 -7.60 5.20
CA TYR A 438 22.90 -7.33 5.19
C TYR A 438 22.13 -8.25 6.16
N PHE A 439 22.29 -9.57 6.03
CA PHE A 439 21.48 -10.54 6.80
C PHE A 439 21.89 -10.68 8.28
N GLY A 440 23.19 -10.54 8.60
CA GLY A 440 23.71 -10.71 9.96
C GLY A 440 23.08 -9.77 10.99
N PRO A 441 22.96 -8.45 10.72
CA PRO A 441 22.25 -7.52 11.59
C PRO A 441 20.77 -7.88 11.78
N ILE A 442 20.07 -8.29 10.71
CA ILE A 442 18.65 -8.67 10.75
C ILE A 442 18.44 -9.90 11.64
N PHE A 443 19.21 -10.97 11.41
CA PHE A 443 19.15 -12.18 12.24
C PHE A 443 19.55 -11.91 13.70
N THR A 444 20.52 -11.00 13.94
CA THR A 444 20.91 -10.59 15.29
C THR A 444 19.77 -9.85 16.00
N ALA A 445 19.08 -8.94 15.30
CA ALA A 445 17.93 -8.22 15.86
C ALA A 445 16.80 -9.17 16.25
N HIS A 446 16.38 -10.07 15.33
CA HIS A 446 15.35 -11.07 15.62
C HIS A 446 15.76 -12.01 16.77
N ARG A 447 17.00 -12.53 16.76
CA ARG A 447 17.51 -13.38 17.86
C ARG A 447 17.40 -12.66 19.19
N ASN A 448 17.93 -11.45 19.29
CA ASN A 448 17.95 -10.67 20.54
C ASN A 448 16.53 -10.34 21.03
N LEU A 449 15.58 -10.13 20.12
CA LEU A 449 14.18 -9.88 20.43
C LEU A 449 13.49 -11.12 21.06
N ILE A 450 13.79 -12.33 20.57
CA ILE A 450 13.11 -13.57 20.98
C ILE A 450 13.90 -14.42 22.00
N ASP A 451 15.17 -14.11 22.26
CA ASP A 451 16.13 -14.93 23.01
C ASP A 451 15.57 -15.48 24.34
N ALA A 452 15.14 -14.57 25.22
CA ALA A 452 14.60 -14.90 26.53
C ALA A 452 13.29 -15.71 26.44
N ALA A 453 12.45 -15.41 25.45
CA ALA A 453 11.18 -16.12 25.23
C ALA A 453 11.41 -17.54 24.71
N VAL A 454 12.38 -17.77 23.83
CA VAL A 454 12.80 -19.11 23.37
C VAL A 454 13.44 -19.90 24.51
N GLN A 455 14.25 -19.26 25.36
CA GLN A 455 14.81 -19.93 26.55
C GLN A 455 13.67 -20.40 27.49
N ALA A 456 12.68 -19.54 27.74
CA ALA A 456 11.55 -19.78 28.64
C ALA A 456 10.44 -20.69 28.06
N ASP A 457 10.41 -20.95 26.76
CA ASP A 457 9.37 -21.76 26.09
C ASP A 457 9.33 -23.21 26.63
N PRO A 458 8.24 -23.66 27.29
CA PRO A 458 8.14 -25.02 27.83
C PRO A 458 7.64 -26.04 26.80
N LYS A 459 7.26 -25.61 25.59
CA LYS A 459 6.75 -26.42 24.47
C LYS A 459 7.73 -26.51 23.29
N LYS A 460 8.87 -25.80 23.35
CA LYS A 460 9.85 -25.68 22.25
C LYS A 460 10.20 -27.01 21.57
N LEU A 461 10.17 -27.01 20.24
CA LEU A 461 10.62 -28.13 19.41
C LEU A 461 12.14 -28.35 19.47
N TYR A 462 12.90 -27.37 19.95
CA TYR A 462 14.35 -27.33 19.86
C TYR A 462 14.97 -26.92 21.19
N SER A 463 16.14 -27.47 21.53
CA SER A 463 16.86 -27.01 22.71
C SER A 463 17.39 -25.59 22.51
N TYR A 464 17.52 -24.83 23.59
CA TYR A 464 18.09 -23.47 23.54
C TYR A 464 19.52 -23.46 22.98
N ALA A 465 20.28 -24.55 23.16
CA ALA A 465 21.60 -24.72 22.55
C ALA A 465 21.53 -24.87 21.02
N LEU A 466 20.53 -25.57 20.48
CA LEU A 466 20.31 -25.68 19.03
C LEU A 466 19.89 -24.33 18.43
N PHE A 467 19.02 -23.58 19.12
CA PHE A 467 18.65 -22.22 18.75
C PHE A 467 19.89 -21.32 18.62
N GLN A 468 20.73 -21.24 19.65
CA GLN A 468 21.94 -20.40 19.62
C GLN A 468 22.93 -20.84 18.53
N ALA A 469 23.22 -22.14 18.43
CA ALA A 469 24.23 -22.66 17.51
C ALA A 469 23.84 -22.51 16.03
N ASN A 470 22.54 -22.55 15.69
CA ASN A 470 22.09 -22.56 14.30
C ASN A 470 22.11 -21.19 13.61
N PHE A 471 22.40 -20.10 14.33
CA PHE A 471 22.71 -18.82 13.68
C PHE A 471 24.04 -18.86 12.90
N THR A 472 25.03 -19.63 13.37
CA THR A 472 26.38 -19.64 12.80
C THR A 472 26.82 -20.99 12.22
N SER A 473 26.24 -22.10 12.68
CA SER A 473 26.73 -23.46 12.36
C SER A 473 25.62 -24.46 12.06
N THR A 474 25.92 -25.45 11.21
CA THR A 474 25.05 -26.61 11.01
C THR A 474 24.80 -27.33 12.34
N VAL A 475 23.53 -27.58 12.65
CA VAL A 475 23.11 -28.39 13.81
C VAL A 475 22.46 -29.69 13.35
N ASN A 476 22.51 -30.71 14.21
CA ASN A 476 21.82 -31.98 14.00
C ASN A 476 20.56 -32.05 14.88
N MET A 477 19.42 -32.34 14.28
CA MET A 477 18.13 -32.42 14.95
C MET A 477 17.98 -33.80 15.61
N PRO A 478 17.65 -33.89 16.91
CA PRO A 478 17.69 -35.13 17.69
C PRO A 478 16.48 -36.06 17.45
N TYR A 479 15.85 -35.95 16.28
CA TYR A 479 14.61 -36.65 15.92
C TYR A 479 14.83 -37.59 14.73
N THR A 480 13.96 -38.59 14.60
CA THR A 480 13.91 -39.48 13.45
C THR A 480 12.96 -38.93 12.38
N GLY A 481 13.13 -39.38 11.12
CA GLY A 481 12.26 -38.96 10.02
C GLY A 481 12.41 -37.49 9.66
N ILE A 482 11.31 -36.87 9.21
CA ILE A 482 11.29 -35.51 8.62
C ILE A 482 11.64 -34.41 9.63
N ALA A 483 11.34 -34.61 10.92
CA ALA A 483 11.75 -33.71 12.00
C ALA A 483 13.28 -33.76 12.29
N GLY A 484 13.98 -34.76 11.75
CA GLY A 484 15.39 -35.02 11.97
C GLY A 484 16.34 -34.39 10.94
N GLY A 485 17.60 -34.80 11.03
CA GLY A 485 18.64 -34.49 10.04
C GLY A 485 19.46 -33.24 10.36
N ASN A 486 20.24 -32.77 9.39
CA ASN A 486 21.11 -31.61 9.53
C ASN A 486 20.42 -30.34 9.02
N ILE A 487 20.43 -29.28 9.81
CA ILE A 487 19.97 -27.94 9.42
C ILE A 487 21.20 -27.03 9.37
N VAL A 488 21.53 -26.49 8.21
CA VAL A 488 22.70 -25.61 8.00
C VAL A 488 22.61 -24.34 8.85
N GLY A 489 23.72 -23.77 9.30
CA GLY A 489 23.72 -22.50 10.03
C GLY A 489 23.34 -21.31 9.13
N LEU A 490 22.65 -20.29 9.64
CA LEU A 490 22.25 -19.14 8.82
C LEU A 490 23.45 -18.41 8.19
N GLN A 491 24.47 -18.07 8.97
CA GLN A 491 25.70 -17.47 8.44
C GLN A 491 26.40 -18.40 7.45
N GLN A 492 26.57 -19.67 7.84
CA GLN A 492 27.20 -20.69 7.00
C GLN A 492 26.49 -20.85 5.65
N PHE A 493 25.15 -20.81 5.64
CA PHE A 493 24.36 -20.83 4.42
C PHE A 493 24.64 -19.60 3.57
N VAL A 494 24.55 -18.39 4.14
CA VAL A 494 24.72 -17.12 3.38
C VAL A 494 26.12 -17.06 2.76
N ASP A 495 27.17 -17.34 3.52
CA ASP A 495 28.55 -17.30 3.05
C ASP A 495 28.80 -18.34 1.94
N GLN A 496 28.30 -19.57 2.10
CA GLN A 496 28.39 -20.62 1.07
C GLN A 496 27.55 -20.30 -0.17
N ARG A 497 26.36 -19.71 0.01
CA ARG A 497 25.45 -19.35 -1.09
C ARG A 497 26.07 -18.25 -1.94
N VAL A 498 26.65 -17.24 -1.32
CA VAL A 498 27.41 -16.18 -2.02
C VAL A 498 28.59 -16.77 -2.78
N ALA A 499 29.39 -17.64 -2.15
CA ALA A 499 30.52 -18.29 -2.81
C ALA A 499 30.08 -19.11 -4.04
N PHE A 500 29.00 -19.90 -3.91
CA PHE A 500 28.44 -20.69 -5.00
C PHE A 500 27.95 -19.80 -6.16
N LEU A 501 27.20 -18.74 -5.85
CA LEU A 501 26.65 -17.82 -6.85
C LEU A 501 27.73 -16.97 -7.53
N ASN A 502 28.85 -16.70 -6.88
CA ASN A 502 30.00 -16.04 -7.47
C ASN A 502 30.82 -16.96 -8.41
N GLY A 503 30.67 -18.28 -8.29
CA GLY A 503 31.28 -19.25 -9.19
C GLY A 503 30.57 -19.43 -10.54
N ASN A 504 29.37 -18.85 -10.74
CA ASN A 504 28.60 -19.03 -11.96
C ASN A 504 28.86 -17.93 -13.01
N ALA A 505 29.51 -18.31 -14.11
CA ALA A 505 29.93 -17.39 -15.18
C ALA A 505 28.78 -16.59 -15.84
N GLU A 506 27.60 -17.19 -16.04
CA GLU A 506 26.45 -16.51 -16.65
C GLU A 506 25.83 -15.47 -15.70
N LEU A 507 25.77 -15.79 -14.41
CA LEU A 507 25.22 -14.90 -13.40
C LEU A 507 26.13 -13.69 -13.15
N VAL A 508 27.46 -13.90 -13.08
CA VAL A 508 28.44 -12.81 -12.85
C VAL A 508 28.81 -12.02 -14.11
N ALA A 509 28.35 -12.44 -15.30
CA ALA A 509 28.57 -11.69 -16.52
C ALA A 509 27.81 -10.35 -16.50
N ASN A 510 28.54 -9.24 -16.52
CA ASN A 510 27.99 -7.89 -16.46
C ASN A 510 27.07 -7.57 -17.64
N GLY A 511 25.89 -7.02 -17.35
CA GLY A 511 25.09 -6.26 -18.32
C GLY A 511 25.54 -4.79 -18.36
N PRO A 512 25.08 -3.99 -19.33
CA PRO A 512 25.43 -2.56 -19.43
C PRO A 512 24.90 -1.76 -18.24
N THR A 513 25.59 -0.69 -17.87
CA THR A 513 25.09 0.23 -16.83
C THR A 513 24.15 1.25 -17.48
N ILE A 514 22.90 1.30 -17.04
CA ILE A 514 21.96 2.38 -17.39
C ILE A 514 22.12 3.45 -16.30
N VAL A 515 22.67 4.60 -16.66
CA VAL A 515 23.02 5.70 -15.75
C VAL A 515 21.81 6.58 -15.45
N SER A 516 20.98 6.85 -16.47
CA SER A 516 19.75 7.63 -16.34
C SER A 516 18.72 7.18 -17.38
N VAL A 517 17.44 7.38 -17.05
CA VAL A 517 16.31 7.31 -17.97
C VAL A 517 15.41 8.49 -17.67
N THR A 518 15.14 9.32 -18.68
CA THR A 518 14.39 10.57 -18.55
C THR A 518 13.44 10.76 -19.72
N PRO A 519 12.16 11.08 -19.49
CA PRO A 519 11.26 11.51 -20.55
C PRO A 519 11.56 12.97 -20.95
N SER A 520 11.15 13.36 -22.15
CA SER A 520 11.20 14.75 -22.62
C SER A 520 10.27 15.68 -21.83
N THR A 521 9.18 15.13 -21.29
CA THR A 521 8.35 15.73 -20.23
C THR A 521 7.67 14.62 -19.42
N ALA A 522 7.52 14.82 -18.11
CA ALA A 522 6.76 13.90 -17.26
C ALA A 522 5.24 14.10 -17.41
N THR A 523 4.83 15.32 -17.78
CA THR A 523 3.44 15.78 -17.91
C THR A 523 3.14 16.26 -19.34
N PRO A 524 3.13 15.37 -20.35
CA PRO A 524 2.82 15.76 -21.73
C PRO A 524 1.39 16.29 -21.89
N ILE A 525 1.25 17.27 -22.78
CA ILE A 525 -0.05 17.74 -23.27
C ILE A 525 -0.68 16.62 -24.12
N PRO A 526 -1.97 16.27 -23.94
CA PRO A 526 -2.68 15.34 -24.81
C PRO A 526 -2.56 15.72 -26.30
N GLY A 527 -2.25 14.74 -27.14
CA GLY A 527 -1.92 14.95 -28.56
C GLY A 527 -0.42 14.97 -28.86
N ASN A 528 0.46 15.23 -27.88
CA ASN A 528 1.91 15.27 -28.09
C ASN A 528 2.58 13.92 -27.82
N GLN A 529 3.61 13.57 -28.60
CA GLN A 529 4.42 12.38 -28.33
C GLN A 529 5.52 12.67 -27.31
N VAL A 530 5.91 11.65 -26.53
CA VAL A 530 7.05 11.72 -25.59
C VAL A 530 8.23 10.91 -26.11
N VAL A 531 9.40 11.54 -26.13
CA VAL A 531 10.70 10.85 -26.32
C VAL A 531 11.26 10.45 -24.96
N ILE A 532 11.64 9.18 -24.80
CA ILE A 532 12.44 8.68 -23.69
C ILE A 532 13.91 8.67 -24.10
N SER A 533 14.75 9.27 -23.26
CA SER A 533 16.21 9.26 -23.41
C SER A 533 16.83 8.42 -22.29
N ALA A 534 17.79 7.56 -22.63
CA ALA A 534 18.54 6.76 -21.68
C ALA A 534 20.04 6.93 -21.90
N ASN A 535 20.80 7.16 -20.83
CA ASN A 535 22.26 7.14 -20.88
C ASN A 535 22.76 5.75 -20.48
N VAL A 536 23.47 5.06 -21.38
CA VAL A 536 23.87 3.66 -21.21
C VAL A 536 25.36 3.49 -21.53
N THR A 537 26.12 2.92 -20.61
CA THR A 537 27.56 2.71 -20.76
C THR A 537 27.92 1.21 -20.80
N PRO A 538 28.87 0.79 -21.66
CA PRO A 538 29.46 -0.55 -21.63
C PRO A 538 30.02 -0.94 -20.25
N ALA A 539 29.90 -2.21 -19.88
CA ALA A 539 30.46 -2.76 -18.65
C ALA A 539 31.27 -4.04 -18.94
N GLY A 540 32.51 -3.87 -19.40
CA GLY A 540 33.38 -4.97 -19.85
C GLY A 540 33.02 -5.60 -21.21
N SER A 541 31.87 -5.25 -21.79
CA SER A 541 31.47 -5.59 -23.16
C SER A 541 30.60 -4.48 -23.74
N ALA A 542 30.64 -4.32 -25.07
CA ALA A 542 29.88 -3.29 -25.78
C ALA A 542 28.36 -3.45 -25.55
N VAL A 543 27.60 -2.36 -25.72
CA VAL A 543 26.13 -2.41 -25.71
C VAL A 543 25.66 -3.00 -27.05
N SER A 544 24.92 -4.11 -27.01
CA SER A 544 24.38 -4.78 -28.20
C SER A 544 23.08 -4.13 -28.67
N ARG A 545 22.17 -3.83 -27.74
CA ARG A 545 20.90 -3.14 -28.00
C ARG A 545 20.37 -2.49 -26.72
N VAL A 546 19.54 -1.47 -26.90
CA VAL A 546 18.76 -0.84 -25.84
C VAL A 546 17.31 -0.79 -26.29
N GLU A 547 16.39 -1.25 -25.45
CA GLU A 547 14.96 -1.40 -25.74
C GLU A 547 14.15 -0.58 -24.72
N LEU A 548 13.22 0.23 -25.21
CA LEU A 548 12.18 0.88 -24.41
C LEU A 548 10.98 -0.04 -24.32
N PHE A 549 10.54 -0.35 -23.11
CA PHE A 549 9.28 -1.02 -22.84
C PHE A 549 8.27 0.00 -22.32
N TYR A 550 7.04 -0.01 -22.84
CA TYR A 550 5.97 0.90 -22.42
C TYR A 550 4.62 0.19 -22.41
N ARG A 551 3.70 0.64 -21.56
CA ARG A 551 2.31 0.16 -21.52
C ARG A 551 1.35 1.36 -21.56
N PRO A 552 0.49 1.51 -22.59
CA PRO A 552 -0.39 2.67 -22.75
C PRO A 552 -1.42 2.90 -21.63
N GLY A 553 -1.66 1.92 -20.76
CA GLY A 553 -2.56 2.04 -19.63
C GLY A 553 -2.27 1.00 -18.54
N PRO A 554 -3.13 0.89 -17.52
CA PRO A 554 -2.98 -0.14 -16.50
C PRO A 554 -3.30 -1.55 -17.03
N ALA A 555 -4.26 -1.66 -17.95
CA ALA A 555 -4.61 -2.92 -18.61
C ALA A 555 -3.60 -3.32 -19.71
N GLY A 556 -3.35 -4.62 -19.84
CA GLY A 556 -2.54 -5.22 -20.91
C GLY A 556 -1.06 -5.46 -20.60
N VAL A 557 -0.32 -5.81 -21.66
CA VAL A 557 1.12 -6.16 -21.62
C VAL A 557 2.02 -5.00 -22.04
N PHE A 558 3.29 -5.03 -21.62
CA PHE A 558 4.29 -4.06 -22.08
C PHE A 558 4.66 -4.31 -23.56
N GLN A 559 4.54 -3.25 -24.36
CA GLN A 559 4.98 -3.17 -25.75
C GLN A 559 6.45 -2.70 -25.79
N ARG A 560 7.18 -3.01 -26.86
CA ARG A 560 8.62 -2.68 -26.98
C ARG A 560 8.95 -1.82 -28.19
N VAL A 561 9.96 -0.97 -28.07
CA VAL A 561 10.57 -0.18 -29.16
C VAL A 561 12.10 -0.25 -29.05
N LEU A 562 12.79 -0.46 -30.16
CA LEU A 562 14.26 -0.38 -30.20
C LEU A 562 14.71 1.09 -30.10
N MET A 563 15.62 1.41 -29.20
CA MET A 563 16.15 2.76 -29.04
C MET A 563 17.31 3.03 -30.01
N SER A 564 17.30 4.16 -30.69
CA SER A 564 18.40 4.62 -31.56
C SER A 564 19.52 5.23 -30.72
N GLY A 565 20.76 4.80 -30.94
CA GLY A 565 21.93 5.24 -30.16
C GLY A 565 22.77 6.32 -30.87
N ALA A 566 23.19 7.34 -30.12
CA ALA A 566 24.15 8.36 -30.50
C ALA A 566 25.17 8.54 -29.35
N GLY A 567 26.32 7.88 -29.46
CA GLY A 567 27.28 7.78 -28.36
C GLY A 567 26.70 6.98 -27.18
N PRO A 568 26.80 7.46 -25.92
CA PRO A 568 26.19 6.80 -24.76
C PRO A 568 24.69 7.07 -24.62
N THR A 569 24.11 7.97 -25.43
CA THR A 569 22.70 8.35 -25.34
C THR A 569 21.86 7.55 -26.33
N TYR A 570 20.81 6.91 -25.84
CA TYR A 570 19.84 6.16 -26.62
C TYR A 570 18.46 6.82 -26.49
N THR A 571 17.74 6.96 -27.60
CA THR A 571 16.42 7.61 -27.63
C THR A 571 15.37 6.76 -28.35
N ALA A 572 14.14 6.76 -27.84
CA ALA A 572 12.96 6.26 -28.55
C ALA A 572 11.73 7.12 -28.23
N THR A 573 10.91 7.38 -29.24
CA THR A 573 9.58 7.97 -29.07
C THR A 573 8.61 6.89 -28.63
N ILE A 574 7.83 7.15 -27.58
CA ILE A 574 6.67 6.30 -27.26
C ILE A 574 5.63 6.53 -28.38
N PRO A 575 5.19 5.49 -29.11
CA PRO A 575 4.35 5.64 -30.29
C PRO A 575 2.87 5.82 -29.92
N LEU A 576 2.60 6.76 -29.02
CA LEU A 576 1.28 7.23 -28.63
C LEU A 576 1.35 8.74 -28.37
N THR A 577 0.24 9.42 -28.63
CA THR A 577 0.06 10.87 -28.43
C THR A 577 -0.69 11.21 -27.14
N GLY A 578 -1.25 10.20 -26.47
CA GLY A 578 -1.96 10.34 -25.19
C GLY A 578 -3.34 10.99 -25.27
N THR A 579 -4.23 10.59 -24.37
CA THR A 579 -5.49 11.29 -24.05
C THR A 579 -5.39 12.03 -22.71
N PRO A 580 -6.28 12.99 -22.41
CA PRO A 580 -6.32 13.62 -21.09
C PRO A 580 -6.30 12.60 -19.97
N GLY A 581 -5.45 12.84 -18.97
CA GLY A 581 -5.27 11.98 -17.81
C GLY A 581 -4.60 10.62 -18.04
N GLN A 582 -4.24 10.24 -19.27
CA GLN A 582 -3.69 8.91 -19.56
C GLN A 582 -2.32 8.71 -18.89
N ARG A 583 -2.23 7.71 -18.00
CA ARG A 583 -0.98 7.32 -17.35
C ARG A 583 -0.31 6.16 -18.11
N VAL A 584 0.93 6.37 -18.55
CA VAL A 584 1.69 5.41 -19.35
C VAL A 584 2.90 4.93 -18.56
N ALA A 585 2.94 3.63 -18.28
CA ALA A 585 4.08 3.00 -17.60
C ALA A 585 5.22 2.73 -18.60
N TYR A 586 6.48 2.88 -18.20
CA TYR A 586 7.63 2.56 -19.03
C TYR A 586 8.88 2.15 -18.24
N TYR A 587 9.77 1.39 -18.87
CA TYR A 587 11.10 1.07 -18.37
C TYR A 587 12.05 0.80 -19.55
N VAL A 588 13.37 0.88 -19.32
CA VAL A 588 14.39 0.62 -20.34
C VAL A 588 15.18 -0.63 -19.99
N ALA A 589 15.54 -1.42 -21.00
CA ALA A 589 16.44 -2.56 -20.88
C ALA A 589 17.67 -2.39 -21.79
N ALA A 590 18.85 -2.73 -21.29
CA ALA A 590 20.10 -2.70 -22.05
C ALA A 590 20.75 -4.09 -22.05
N THR A 591 21.18 -4.55 -23.23
CA THR A 591 21.79 -5.87 -23.43
C THR A 591 23.27 -5.74 -23.80
N ALA A 592 24.15 -6.48 -23.13
CA ALA A 592 25.58 -6.54 -23.46
C ALA A 592 25.86 -7.46 -24.67
N ALA A 593 26.85 -7.12 -25.48
CA ALA A 593 27.42 -7.95 -26.53
C ALA A 593 28.42 -8.98 -25.96
N ASN A 594 28.01 -9.73 -24.93
CA ASN A 594 28.80 -10.79 -24.31
C ASN A 594 28.20 -12.18 -24.62
N ALA A 595 28.90 -13.26 -24.25
CA ALA A 595 28.49 -14.64 -24.55
C ALA A 595 27.13 -15.07 -23.96
N TYR A 596 26.60 -14.32 -23.00
CA TYR A 596 25.31 -14.59 -22.32
C TYR A 596 24.22 -13.57 -22.67
N ALA A 597 24.55 -12.55 -23.48
CA ALA A 597 23.73 -11.38 -23.74
C ALA A 597 23.16 -10.75 -22.44
N SER A 598 24.03 -10.52 -21.44
CA SER A 598 23.62 -10.04 -20.12
C SER A 598 22.76 -8.79 -20.19
N LEU A 599 21.55 -8.90 -19.63
CA LEU A 599 20.54 -7.85 -19.58
C LEU A 599 20.61 -7.06 -18.27
N THR A 600 20.21 -5.79 -18.31
CA THR A 600 20.02 -4.89 -17.17
C THR A 600 18.82 -3.98 -17.42
N PHE A 601 18.05 -3.68 -16.37
CA PHE A 601 16.82 -2.88 -16.43
C PHE A 601 16.95 -1.57 -15.65
N SER A 602 16.26 -0.53 -16.11
CA SER A 602 16.03 0.71 -15.39
C SER A 602 14.56 1.15 -15.51
N PRO A 603 13.79 1.19 -14.41
CA PRO A 603 14.19 0.79 -13.05
C PRO A 603 14.49 -0.71 -12.92
N ARG A 604 15.24 -1.08 -11.88
CA ARG A 604 15.73 -2.46 -11.65
C ARG A 604 14.66 -3.53 -11.45
N LEU A 605 13.41 -3.12 -11.17
CA LEU A 605 12.25 -4.00 -10.96
C LEU A 605 11.44 -4.25 -12.25
N ALA A 606 11.81 -3.62 -13.37
CA ALA A 606 11.12 -3.72 -14.66
C ALA A 606 9.60 -3.53 -14.52
N GLU A 607 8.80 -4.56 -14.76
CA GLU A 607 7.34 -4.48 -14.73
C GLU A 607 6.76 -4.30 -13.31
N ARG A 608 7.48 -4.76 -12.27
CA ARG A 608 7.07 -4.61 -10.87
C ARG A 608 7.32 -3.22 -10.28
N GLY A 609 8.05 -2.37 -11.00
CA GLY A 609 8.32 -0.99 -10.58
C GLY A 609 8.75 -0.12 -11.76
N PRO A 610 7.88 0.12 -12.76
CA PRO A 610 8.18 0.95 -13.91
C PRO A 610 8.18 2.44 -13.52
N GLN A 611 8.77 3.28 -14.38
CA GLN A 611 8.49 4.72 -14.36
C GLN A 611 7.14 5.01 -15.02
N PHE A 612 6.64 6.23 -14.84
CA PHE A 612 5.41 6.68 -15.46
C PHE A 612 5.61 8.06 -16.09
N ILE A 613 4.98 8.29 -17.24
CA ILE A 613 4.57 9.62 -17.67
C ILE A 613 3.05 9.69 -17.53
N GLU A 614 2.52 10.91 -17.43
CA GLU A 614 1.08 11.08 -17.31
C GLU A 614 0.60 12.30 -18.10
N TYR A 615 -0.33 12.07 -19.02
CA TYR A 615 -0.89 13.14 -19.83
C TYR A 615 -1.75 14.06 -18.97
N GLY A 616 -1.57 15.37 -19.15
CA GLY A 616 -2.30 16.39 -18.41
C GLY A 616 -3.81 16.28 -18.63
N VAL A 617 -4.60 16.60 -17.60
CA VAL A 617 -6.07 16.72 -17.70
C VAL A 617 -6.51 18.15 -18.09
N SER A 618 -5.59 19.11 -18.09
CA SER A 618 -5.84 20.52 -18.38
C SER A 618 -6.00 20.82 -19.89
N GLY A 619 -6.93 21.72 -20.23
CA GLY A 619 -7.15 22.19 -21.60
C GLY A 619 -8.61 22.52 -21.98
N GLN A 620 -9.59 22.19 -21.13
CA GLN A 620 -11.00 22.57 -21.29
C GLN A 620 -11.55 23.06 -19.93
N PRO A 621 -12.27 24.20 -19.88
CA PRO A 621 -13.00 24.59 -18.68
C PRO A 621 -14.14 23.58 -18.43
N GLY A 622 -14.30 23.15 -17.18
CA GLY A 622 -15.19 22.03 -16.82
C GLY A 622 -15.25 21.83 -15.31
N MET A 623 -15.73 20.68 -14.84
CA MET A 623 -15.66 20.36 -13.40
C MET A 623 -14.20 20.28 -12.93
N ARG A 624 -13.93 20.88 -11.77
CA ARG A 624 -12.63 20.83 -11.09
C ARG A 624 -12.78 20.53 -9.61
N ILE A 625 -11.80 19.84 -9.04
CA ILE A 625 -11.62 19.71 -7.59
C ILE A 625 -11.14 21.05 -7.08
N THR A 626 -11.90 21.67 -6.17
CA THR A 626 -11.64 23.03 -5.66
C THR A 626 -11.23 23.04 -4.19
N GLU A 627 -11.76 22.13 -3.40
CA GLU A 627 -11.48 22.00 -1.97
C GLU A 627 -11.49 20.52 -1.55
N TRP A 628 -10.63 20.13 -0.59
CA TRP A 628 -10.66 18.78 0.01
C TRP A 628 -10.16 18.77 1.46
N MET A 629 -10.66 17.83 2.26
CA MET A 629 -10.24 17.61 3.65
C MET A 629 -10.36 16.12 4.00
N TYR A 630 -9.24 15.47 4.37
CA TYR A 630 -9.20 14.05 4.72
C TYR A 630 -9.25 13.78 6.25
N ALA A 631 -9.12 14.80 7.10
CA ALA A 631 -9.17 14.63 8.54
C ALA A 631 -9.91 15.79 9.20
N GLY A 632 -11.20 15.92 8.90
CA GLY A 632 -12.12 16.84 9.58
C GLY A 632 -12.77 16.22 10.81
N ILE A 633 -13.04 17.03 11.83
CA ILE A 633 -13.84 16.65 13.00
C ILE A 633 -15.30 16.37 12.61
N ASN A 634 -15.78 17.07 11.58
CA ASN A 634 -17.17 17.11 11.12
C ASN A 634 -17.40 16.41 9.77
N GLY A 635 -16.46 15.56 9.37
CA GLY A 635 -16.51 14.76 8.16
C GLY A 635 -15.45 15.15 7.13
N GLU A 636 -14.79 14.13 6.59
CA GLU A 636 -14.07 14.17 5.32
C GLU A 636 -14.95 14.71 4.17
N PHE A 637 -14.37 15.48 3.25
CA PHE A 637 -15.07 15.92 2.04
C PHE A 637 -14.15 16.25 0.86
N VAL A 638 -14.75 16.22 -0.34
CA VAL A 638 -14.24 16.83 -1.58
C VAL A 638 -15.31 17.74 -2.15
N GLU A 639 -14.92 18.94 -2.59
CA GLU A 639 -15.74 19.83 -3.39
C GLU A 639 -15.32 19.79 -4.86
N PHE A 640 -16.31 19.78 -5.75
CA PHE A 640 -16.12 20.01 -7.18
C PHE A 640 -16.92 21.24 -7.64
N THR A 641 -16.30 22.14 -8.41
CA THR A 641 -16.96 23.33 -8.99
C THR A 641 -16.96 23.29 -10.50
N ASN A 642 -18.07 23.73 -11.12
CA ASN A 642 -18.16 23.89 -12.57
C ASN A 642 -17.42 25.17 -13.01
N MET A 643 -16.17 25.02 -13.44
CA MET A 643 -15.34 26.11 -13.96
C MET A 643 -15.63 26.46 -15.44
N SER A 644 -16.76 25.99 -16.01
CA SER A 644 -17.15 26.27 -17.40
C SER A 644 -18.28 27.27 -17.51
N ALA A 645 -18.37 27.92 -18.68
CA ALA A 645 -19.43 28.87 -19.01
C ALA A 645 -20.78 28.20 -19.35
N VAL A 646 -20.90 26.87 -19.25
CA VAL A 646 -22.12 26.11 -19.58
C VAL A 646 -22.54 25.19 -18.43
N PRO A 647 -23.84 24.86 -18.29
CA PRO A 647 -24.27 23.85 -17.32
C PRO A 647 -23.72 22.47 -17.68
N ILE A 648 -23.27 21.72 -16.67
CA ILE A 648 -22.77 20.34 -16.82
C ILE A 648 -23.80 19.38 -16.21
N ASP A 649 -24.29 18.43 -17.00
CA ASP A 649 -25.08 17.31 -16.46
C ASP A 649 -24.15 16.22 -15.93
N MET A 650 -24.20 16.00 -14.61
CA MET A 650 -23.43 14.97 -13.91
C MET A 650 -24.07 13.58 -13.95
N THR A 651 -25.18 13.39 -14.66
CA THR A 651 -25.78 12.06 -14.87
C THR A 651 -24.76 11.07 -15.46
N GLY A 652 -24.51 9.97 -14.77
CA GLY A 652 -23.52 8.94 -15.12
C GLY A 652 -22.07 9.25 -14.73
N TRP A 653 -21.80 10.40 -14.11
CA TRP A 653 -20.46 10.74 -13.61
C TRP A 653 -20.12 9.97 -12.34
N SER A 654 -18.84 9.85 -12.04
CA SER A 654 -18.37 9.16 -10.83
C SER A 654 -17.08 9.77 -10.29
N MET A 655 -16.76 9.48 -9.03
CA MET A 655 -15.43 9.69 -8.46
C MET A 655 -14.87 8.41 -7.86
N ASP A 656 -13.57 8.41 -7.62
CA ASP A 656 -12.84 7.38 -6.88
C ASP A 656 -11.63 8.01 -6.17
N ASP A 657 -11.24 7.50 -5.01
CA ASP A 657 -10.19 8.10 -4.17
C ASP A 657 -8.87 7.33 -4.15
N ASP A 658 -8.81 5.99 -4.29
CA ASP A 658 -7.50 5.30 -4.36
C ASP A 658 -7.28 4.35 -5.57
N HIS A 659 -8.32 3.99 -6.31
CA HIS A 659 -8.21 2.94 -7.32
C HIS A 659 -8.20 3.46 -8.77
N ALA A 660 -8.35 4.76 -8.98
CA ALA A 660 -8.58 5.41 -10.27
C ALA A 660 -9.64 4.68 -11.15
N THR A 661 -10.69 4.16 -10.50
CA THR A 661 -11.71 3.28 -11.10
C THR A 661 -12.99 4.05 -11.42
N PRO A 662 -13.35 4.23 -12.70
CA PRO A 662 -14.63 4.82 -13.08
C PRO A 662 -15.81 4.01 -12.53
N GLY A 663 -16.79 4.70 -11.95
CA GLY A 663 -18.00 4.12 -11.39
C GLY A 663 -17.91 3.72 -9.91
N ALA A 664 -16.81 3.99 -9.20
CA ALA A 664 -16.66 3.61 -7.79
C ALA A 664 -17.67 4.30 -6.86
N PHE A 665 -17.84 5.62 -6.98
CA PHE A 665 -18.89 6.39 -6.31
C PHE A 665 -19.71 7.21 -7.32
N ASP A 666 -21.03 6.99 -7.38
CA ASP A 666 -21.94 7.60 -8.36
C ASP A 666 -22.29 9.06 -8.02
N LEU A 667 -22.07 9.96 -8.97
CA LEU A 667 -22.36 11.40 -8.85
C LEU A 667 -23.63 11.83 -9.58
N SER A 668 -24.36 10.89 -10.22
CA SER A 668 -25.57 11.17 -11.01
C SER A 668 -26.62 11.99 -10.26
N ALA A 669 -26.72 11.81 -8.94
CA ALA A 669 -27.68 12.50 -8.10
C ALA A 669 -27.46 14.02 -7.95
N PHE A 670 -26.31 14.56 -8.40
CA PHE A 670 -26.12 16.00 -8.55
C PHE A 670 -26.90 16.61 -9.73
N GLY A 671 -27.17 15.82 -10.78
CA GLY A 671 -27.83 16.28 -11.99
C GLY A 671 -27.09 17.45 -12.66
N VAL A 672 -27.83 18.46 -13.11
CA VAL A 672 -27.27 19.62 -13.82
C VAL A 672 -26.67 20.63 -12.84
N VAL A 673 -25.36 20.84 -12.93
CA VAL A 673 -24.55 21.82 -12.18
C VAL A 673 -24.31 23.07 -13.05
N GLN A 674 -24.75 24.23 -12.58
CA GLN A 674 -24.64 25.51 -13.29
C GLN A 674 -23.20 26.05 -13.33
N PRO A 675 -22.84 26.96 -14.24
CA PRO A 675 -21.58 27.70 -14.21
C PRO A 675 -21.30 28.30 -12.83
N GLY A 676 -20.12 28.03 -12.25
CA GLY A 676 -19.72 28.47 -10.91
C GLY A 676 -20.42 27.77 -9.74
N GLU A 677 -21.35 26.84 -9.98
CA GLU A 677 -21.99 26.06 -8.91
C GLU A 677 -21.02 24.98 -8.40
N SER A 678 -20.96 24.84 -7.07
CA SER A 678 -20.14 23.85 -6.36
C SER A 678 -20.99 22.72 -5.80
N VAL A 679 -20.46 21.50 -5.81
CA VAL A 679 -21.11 20.28 -5.30
C VAL A 679 -20.15 19.52 -4.39
N ILE A 680 -20.68 18.93 -3.31
CA ILE A 680 -19.85 18.34 -2.24
C ILE A 680 -20.12 16.83 -2.14
N VAL A 681 -19.05 16.04 -2.00
CA VAL A 681 -19.11 14.65 -1.56
C VAL A 681 -18.45 14.53 -0.19
N THR A 682 -19.06 13.81 0.75
CA THR A 682 -18.57 13.69 2.15
C THR A 682 -18.87 12.32 2.75
N GLU A 683 -18.06 11.87 3.72
CA GLU A 683 -18.34 10.64 4.48
C GLU A 683 -19.63 10.75 5.31
N ASN A 684 -19.96 11.96 5.77
CA ASN A 684 -21.10 12.19 6.64
C ASN A 684 -22.40 12.12 5.84
N THR A 685 -23.53 11.88 6.50
CA THR A 685 -24.83 12.09 5.81
C THR A 685 -24.97 13.56 5.42
N ALA A 686 -25.56 13.83 4.25
CA ALA A 686 -25.69 15.18 3.71
C ALA A 686 -26.41 16.17 4.67
N SER A 687 -27.27 15.69 5.56
CA SER A 687 -27.92 16.50 6.60
C SER A 687 -27.01 16.83 7.77
N VAL A 688 -26.13 15.91 8.19
CA VAL A 688 -25.16 16.13 9.28
C VAL A 688 -24.10 17.13 8.84
N PHE A 689 -23.45 16.89 7.69
CA PHE A 689 -22.42 17.79 7.16
C PHE A 689 -22.98 19.21 6.96
N ARG A 690 -24.19 19.31 6.40
CA ARG A 690 -24.91 20.58 6.23
C ARG A 690 -25.16 21.31 7.54
N ALA A 691 -25.65 20.62 8.57
CA ALA A 691 -25.92 21.22 9.88
C ALA A 691 -24.61 21.63 10.59
N GLY A 692 -23.53 20.89 10.35
CA GLY A 692 -22.19 21.19 10.81
C GLY A 692 -21.64 22.49 10.24
N TRP A 693 -21.61 22.62 8.92
CA TRP A 693 -21.05 23.80 8.26
C TRP A 693 -22.04 24.98 8.12
N GLY A 694 -23.32 24.78 8.41
CA GLY A 694 -24.36 25.80 8.24
C GLY A 694 -24.78 26.02 6.77
N ILE A 695 -24.51 25.05 5.91
CA ILE A 695 -24.63 25.18 4.45
C ILE A 695 -26.11 25.29 4.02
N PRO A 696 -26.51 26.27 3.19
CA PRO A 696 -27.91 26.50 2.87
C PRO A 696 -28.45 25.44 1.87
N PRO A 697 -29.74 25.05 1.95
CA PRO A 697 -30.29 23.82 1.32
C PRO A 697 -30.05 23.65 -0.17
N GLN A 698 -29.82 24.72 -0.93
CA GLN A 698 -29.57 24.69 -2.37
C GLN A 698 -28.23 24.06 -2.77
N VAL A 699 -27.20 24.10 -1.91
CA VAL A 699 -25.91 23.45 -2.22
C VAL A 699 -26.13 21.94 -2.27
N LYS A 700 -25.71 21.30 -3.38
CA LYS A 700 -25.88 19.86 -3.57
C LYS A 700 -24.79 19.10 -2.81
N ILE A 701 -25.21 18.14 -1.99
CA ILE A 701 -24.31 17.35 -1.13
C ILE A 701 -24.71 15.88 -1.27
N LEU A 702 -23.76 15.03 -1.64
CA LEU A 702 -23.86 13.58 -1.52
C LEU A 702 -23.05 13.14 -0.31
N GLY A 703 -23.69 12.36 0.55
CA GLY A 703 -23.09 11.89 1.78
C GLY A 703 -22.74 10.40 1.71
N GLN A 704 -22.19 9.89 2.81
CA GLN A 704 -21.90 8.47 2.99
C GLN A 704 -20.82 7.91 2.04
N LEU A 705 -19.88 8.77 1.60
CA LEU A 705 -18.59 8.35 1.03
C LEU A 705 -17.99 7.23 1.90
N GLY A 706 -17.45 6.19 1.25
CA GLY A 706 -16.84 5.04 1.93
C GLY A 706 -17.80 3.93 2.35
N SER A 707 -18.99 4.29 2.83
CA SER A 707 -19.94 3.32 3.39
C SER A 707 -20.50 2.30 2.37
N ALA A 708 -20.46 2.63 1.08
CA ALA A 708 -21.02 1.82 0.00
C ALA A 708 -19.97 1.18 -0.92
N SER A 709 -18.77 1.75 -0.99
CA SER A 709 -17.74 1.39 -1.99
C SER A 709 -16.33 1.17 -1.40
N GLY A 710 -16.08 1.55 -0.14
CA GLY A 710 -14.75 1.48 0.49
C GLY A 710 -13.89 2.74 0.28
N ASN A 711 -14.40 3.72 -0.45
CA ASN A 711 -13.79 5.03 -0.71
C ASN A 711 -13.75 5.93 0.54
N GLY A 712 -12.65 6.00 1.29
CA GLY A 712 -12.46 7.00 2.36
C GLY A 712 -11.16 7.77 2.14
N LEU A 713 -11.15 9.07 2.46
CA LEU A 713 -10.02 9.95 2.16
C LEU A 713 -8.86 9.67 3.12
N GLY A 714 -7.77 9.13 2.57
CA GLY A 714 -6.56 8.82 3.32
C GLY A 714 -5.65 10.04 3.54
N ARG A 715 -4.71 9.95 4.47
CA ARG A 715 -3.65 10.98 4.62
C ARG A 715 -2.75 11.12 3.39
N ASN A 716 -2.70 10.08 2.56
CA ASN A 716 -1.64 9.83 1.61
C ASN A 716 -2.26 9.02 0.46
N ASP A 717 -2.97 9.73 -0.41
CA ASP A 717 -4.16 9.24 -1.11
C ASP A 717 -4.40 10.06 -2.40
N GLN A 718 -5.49 9.85 -3.12
CA GLN A 718 -5.81 10.55 -4.36
C GLN A 718 -7.32 10.90 -4.43
N VAL A 719 -7.72 11.62 -5.48
CA VAL A 719 -9.12 11.81 -5.89
C VAL A 719 -9.12 11.86 -7.40
N HIS A 720 -10.01 11.11 -8.04
CA HIS A 720 -10.23 11.06 -9.48
C HIS A 720 -11.68 11.39 -9.77
N LEU A 721 -11.92 12.32 -10.69
CA LEU A 721 -13.24 12.66 -11.19
C LEU A 721 -13.40 12.15 -12.62
N PHE A 722 -14.48 11.41 -12.89
CA PHE A 722 -14.78 10.83 -14.20
C PHE A 722 -16.10 11.34 -14.78
N ASN A 723 -16.11 11.60 -16.09
CA ASN A 723 -17.34 11.93 -16.82
C ASN A 723 -18.23 10.70 -17.07
N HIS A 724 -19.39 10.91 -17.67
CA HIS A 724 -20.35 9.86 -18.05
C HIS A 724 -19.83 8.81 -19.07
N LEU A 725 -18.60 8.96 -19.59
CA LEU A 725 -17.91 7.98 -20.43
C LEU A 725 -16.79 7.23 -19.68
N GLY A 726 -16.63 7.49 -18.38
CA GLY A 726 -15.54 6.96 -17.56
C GLY A 726 -14.17 7.58 -17.87
N GLN A 727 -14.12 8.75 -18.52
CA GLN A 727 -12.87 9.45 -18.84
C GLN A 727 -12.51 10.41 -17.69
N PRO A 728 -11.22 10.51 -17.30
CA PRO A 728 -10.79 11.42 -16.25
C PRO A 728 -10.97 12.88 -16.68
N VAL A 729 -11.58 13.67 -15.80
CA VAL A 729 -11.90 15.10 -16.00
C VAL A 729 -11.00 15.97 -15.13
N ASP A 730 -10.76 15.54 -13.90
CA ASP A 730 -9.83 16.16 -12.96
C ASP A 730 -9.33 15.12 -11.95
N ARG A 731 -8.23 15.42 -11.26
CA ARG A 731 -7.70 14.62 -10.16
C ARG A 731 -6.75 15.42 -9.26
N ILE A 732 -6.56 14.93 -8.05
CA ILE A 732 -5.45 15.31 -7.18
C ILE A 732 -4.83 14.07 -6.54
N TYR A 733 -3.51 13.94 -6.58
CA TYR A 733 -2.76 13.02 -5.73
C TYR A 733 -2.24 13.85 -4.56
N TYR A 734 -2.41 13.42 -3.31
CA TYR A 734 -2.00 14.20 -2.14
C TYR A 734 -1.31 13.35 -1.07
N GLY A 735 -0.57 14.00 -0.16
CA GLY A 735 0.00 13.33 1.00
C GLY A 735 1.36 13.83 1.44
N ASP A 736 1.42 14.41 2.64
CA ASP A 736 2.63 15.02 3.20
C ASP A 736 3.76 14.00 3.49
N GLN A 737 3.45 12.70 3.48
CA GLN A 737 4.42 11.62 3.66
C GLN A 737 5.09 11.21 2.34
N THR A 738 4.39 11.30 1.21
CA THR A 738 4.95 11.05 -0.14
C THR A 738 5.57 12.31 -0.73
N TYR A 739 4.99 13.48 -0.43
CA TYR A 739 5.38 14.78 -0.99
C TYR A 739 5.77 15.74 0.15
N PRO A 740 7.00 15.65 0.70
CA PRO A 740 7.40 16.46 1.85
C PRO A 740 7.29 17.97 1.59
N GLY A 741 6.55 18.66 2.43
CA GLY A 741 6.32 20.11 2.34
C GLY A 741 4.96 20.51 1.76
N THR A 742 4.17 19.57 1.26
CA THR A 742 2.78 19.83 0.84
C THR A 742 1.82 19.92 2.03
N VAL A 743 0.61 20.39 1.78
CA VAL A 743 -0.45 20.54 2.78
C VAL A 743 -0.88 19.22 3.43
N ARG A 744 -1.33 19.33 4.68
CA ARG A 744 -1.88 18.23 5.48
C ARG A 744 -3.23 18.67 6.06
N THR A 745 -4.34 18.20 5.48
CA THR A 745 -5.69 18.68 5.78
C THR A 745 -6.29 18.06 7.05
N LEU A 746 -5.70 18.43 8.19
CA LEU A 746 -6.17 18.09 9.54
C LEU A 746 -6.91 19.30 10.14
N ASN A 747 -8.23 19.17 10.26
CA ASN A 747 -9.18 20.21 10.72
C ASN A 747 -9.12 21.53 9.92
N ALA A 748 -8.49 21.50 8.75
CA ALA A 748 -8.40 22.59 7.80
C ALA A 748 -8.35 21.97 6.41
N SER A 749 -9.21 22.40 5.50
CA SER A 749 -9.19 21.94 4.11
C SER A 749 -7.99 22.48 3.37
N ALA A 750 -7.74 21.95 2.17
CA ALA A 750 -6.82 22.51 1.21
C ALA A 750 -7.57 23.06 0.01
N GLN A 751 -7.06 24.18 -0.49
CA GLN A 751 -7.61 24.94 -1.61
C GLN A 751 -6.48 25.59 -2.42
N THR A 752 -6.78 25.97 -3.66
CA THR A 752 -5.85 26.71 -4.52
C THR A 752 -6.59 27.68 -5.44
N CYS A 753 -5.85 28.57 -6.09
CA CYS A 753 -6.35 29.56 -7.03
C CYS A 753 -6.70 28.95 -8.40
N SER A 754 -7.50 29.64 -9.21
CA SER A 754 -8.10 29.12 -10.44
C SER A 754 -7.09 28.53 -11.42
N ASP A 755 -5.91 29.12 -11.46
CA ASP A 755 -4.90 28.88 -12.49
C ASP A 755 -4.08 27.60 -12.19
N HIS A 756 -4.24 27.05 -10.98
CA HIS A 756 -3.65 25.77 -10.55
C HIS A 756 -4.65 24.59 -10.60
N LEU A 757 -5.94 24.83 -10.82
CA LEU A 757 -6.97 23.79 -10.86
C LEU A 757 -6.74 22.82 -12.03
N GLY A 758 -6.66 21.52 -11.72
CA GLY A 758 -6.36 20.47 -12.68
C GLY A 758 -4.93 20.41 -13.19
N LEU A 759 -3.99 21.15 -12.57
CA LEU A 759 -2.55 20.95 -12.80
C LEU A 759 -1.95 19.84 -11.92
N ASN A 760 -2.64 19.43 -10.85
CA ASN A 760 -2.14 18.48 -9.84
C ASN A 760 -0.79 18.93 -9.21
N ALA A 761 -0.59 20.24 -9.06
CA ALA A 761 0.60 20.84 -8.45
C ALA A 761 0.40 21.04 -6.94
N LEU A 762 0.59 19.99 -6.13
CA LEU A 762 0.32 20.01 -4.68
C LEU A 762 1.04 21.10 -3.88
N ASP A 763 2.23 21.49 -4.31
CA ASP A 763 3.03 22.56 -3.74
C ASP A 763 2.35 23.94 -3.85
N GLN A 764 1.35 24.04 -4.72
CA GLN A 764 0.52 25.22 -4.94
C GLN A 764 -0.83 25.17 -4.21
N TRP A 765 -1.13 24.09 -3.49
CA TRP A 765 -2.29 24.01 -2.59
C TRP A 765 -1.90 24.53 -1.21
N ARG A 766 -2.82 25.21 -0.53
CA ARG A 766 -2.60 25.78 0.80
C ARG A 766 -3.75 25.43 1.74
N LEU A 767 -3.47 25.40 3.04
CA LEU A 767 -4.50 25.17 4.05
C LEU A 767 -5.41 26.39 4.19
N SER A 768 -6.69 26.14 4.37
CA SER A 768 -7.72 27.13 4.62
C SER A 768 -7.56 27.79 5.99
N VAL A 769 -7.68 29.11 6.03
CA VAL A 769 -7.51 29.94 7.23
C VAL A 769 -8.72 30.87 7.35
N SER A 770 -9.38 30.88 8.50
CA SER A 770 -10.60 31.67 8.67
C SER A 770 -10.37 33.15 8.37
N GLY A 771 -11.14 33.70 7.42
CA GLY A 771 -11.00 35.06 6.90
C GLY A 771 -9.98 35.21 5.75
N ASP A 772 -9.53 34.13 5.12
CA ASP A 772 -8.70 34.20 3.91
C ASP A 772 -9.48 34.62 2.65
N GLU A 773 -8.75 34.80 1.55
CA GLU A 773 -9.24 35.38 0.29
C GLU A 773 -10.28 34.55 -0.48
N PHE A 774 -10.48 33.28 -0.09
CA PHE A 774 -11.56 32.43 -0.59
C PHE A 774 -12.84 32.53 0.26
N GLY A 775 -12.77 33.17 1.43
CA GLY A 775 -13.88 33.33 2.36
C GLY A 775 -13.96 32.21 3.41
N SER A 776 -12.85 31.53 3.71
CA SER A 776 -12.86 30.39 4.64
C SER A 776 -13.38 30.79 6.02
N TYR A 777 -14.09 29.88 6.68
CA TYR A 777 -14.64 30.06 8.02
C TYR A 777 -14.42 28.82 8.87
N THR A 778 -14.43 28.99 10.19
CA THR A 778 -14.30 27.88 11.15
C THR A 778 -15.67 27.44 11.66
N ALA A 779 -16.01 26.16 11.49
CA ALA A 779 -17.24 25.55 11.98
C ALA A 779 -16.93 24.27 12.76
N PHE A 780 -17.42 24.16 14.00
CA PHE A 780 -17.23 23.01 14.91
C PHE A 780 -15.77 22.54 15.17
N GLY A 781 -14.78 23.35 14.80
CA GLY A 781 -13.35 23.06 14.98
C GLY A 781 -12.60 22.81 13.67
N ASP A 782 -13.32 22.64 12.56
CA ASP A 782 -12.77 22.56 11.21
C ASP A 782 -12.79 23.93 10.52
N THR A 783 -11.90 24.15 9.55
CA THR A 783 -11.81 25.41 8.77
C THR A 783 -11.81 25.15 7.26
N GLY A 784 -12.63 25.88 6.50
CA GLY A 784 -12.79 25.70 5.05
C GLY A 784 -13.87 26.60 4.44
N THR A 785 -14.19 26.38 3.15
CA THR A 785 -15.19 27.07 2.33
C THR A 785 -16.34 26.20 1.80
N PRO A 786 -16.71 25.04 2.40
CA PRO A 786 -17.49 24.02 1.70
C PRO A 786 -18.86 24.52 1.21
N GLY A 787 -19.10 24.30 -0.09
CA GLY A 787 -20.32 24.63 -0.81
C GLY A 787 -20.21 25.83 -1.74
N PHE A 788 -19.04 26.46 -1.84
CA PHE A 788 -18.76 27.58 -2.72
C PHE A 788 -17.26 27.81 -2.91
N TYR A 789 -16.77 27.60 -4.13
CA TYR A 789 -15.43 28.05 -4.53
C TYR A 789 -15.45 29.48 -5.06
N PHE A 790 -14.66 30.37 -4.44
CA PHE A 790 -14.41 31.69 -5.01
C PHE A 790 -13.31 31.62 -6.08
N MET A 791 -13.66 31.88 -7.35
CA MET A 791 -12.67 31.98 -8.43
C MET A 791 -11.73 33.17 -8.22
N ARG A 792 -10.50 32.91 -7.77
CA ARG A 792 -9.43 33.92 -7.61
C ARG A 792 -8.21 33.46 -8.41
N SER A 793 -7.69 34.34 -9.27
CA SER A 793 -6.39 34.11 -9.93
C SER A 793 -5.28 34.03 -8.89
N CYS A 794 -4.23 33.28 -9.23
CA CYS A 794 -3.04 33.16 -8.43
C CYS A 794 -2.25 34.48 -8.32
N CYS A 795 -2.47 35.42 -9.25
CA CYS A 795 -1.99 36.79 -9.10
C CYS A 795 -3.13 37.80 -9.37
N PRO A 796 -3.91 38.19 -8.34
CA PRO A 796 -5.03 39.15 -8.48
C PRO A 796 -4.64 40.53 -9.03
N ALA A 797 -3.34 40.84 -8.98
CA ALA A 797 -2.75 42.05 -9.54
C ALA A 797 -2.53 42.01 -11.06
N ASP A 798 -2.49 40.82 -11.67
CA ASP A 798 -2.46 40.61 -13.12
C ASP A 798 -3.90 40.75 -13.65
N TRP A 799 -4.39 41.99 -13.61
CA TRP A 799 -5.78 42.34 -13.94
C TRP A 799 -6.12 42.13 -15.41
N ASN A 800 -5.10 42.16 -16.27
CA ASN A 800 -5.24 41.95 -17.71
C ASN A 800 -5.04 40.47 -18.13
N ALA A 801 -4.49 39.64 -17.24
CA ALA A 801 -4.20 38.21 -17.40
C ALA A 801 -3.17 37.87 -18.50
N ASP A 802 -2.10 38.68 -18.62
CA ASP A 802 -0.98 38.41 -19.52
C ASP A 802 0.20 37.65 -18.85
N GLY A 803 0.14 37.47 -17.54
CA GLY A 803 1.16 36.80 -16.73
C GLY A 803 2.21 37.73 -16.11
N VAL A 804 2.08 39.06 -16.23
CA VAL A 804 3.03 40.05 -15.72
C VAL A 804 2.32 41.24 -15.08
N VAL A 805 2.43 41.37 -13.75
CA VAL A 805 1.95 42.56 -13.04
C VAL A 805 2.74 43.81 -13.47
N ASP A 806 2.13 44.65 -14.30
CA ASP A 806 2.70 45.90 -14.76
C ASP A 806 1.67 47.05 -14.87
N PHE A 807 2.09 48.20 -15.41
CA PHE A 807 1.24 49.39 -15.48
C PHE A 807 -0.06 49.18 -16.28
N ASN A 808 -0.11 48.20 -17.19
CA ASN A 808 -1.30 47.85 -17.95
C ASN A 808 -2.40 47.26 -17.06
N ASP A 809 -2.05 46.55 -15.98
CA ASP A 809 -3.03 46.04 -15.01
C ASP A 809 -3.63 47.14 -14.17
N LEU A 810 -2.79 48.06 -13.67
CA LEU A 810 -3.27 49.24 -12.97
C LEU A 810 -4.19 50.08 -13.87
N LEU A 811 -3.89 50.16 -15.17
CA LEU A 811 -4.72 50.84 -16.15
C LEU A 811 -6.03 50.09 -16.42
N ALA A 812 -6.00 48.76 -16.54
CA ALA A 812 -7.19 47.92 -16.72
C ALA A 812 -8.12 47.99 -15.49
N PHE A 813 -7.57 47.83 -14.28
CA PHE A 813 -8.28 48.01 -13.03
C PHE A 813 -8.87 49.41 -12.91
N LEU A 814 -8.10 50.47 -13.22
CA LEU A 814 -8.62 51.84 -13.19
C LEU A 814 -9.78 52.06 -14.18
N ASN A 815 -9.79 51.39 -15.33
CA ASN A 815 -10.92 51.49 -16.27
C ASN A 815 -12.17 50.82 -15.68
N ASP A 816 -12.03 49.61 -15.13
CA ASP A 816 -13.13 48.86 -14.51
C ASP A 816 -13.68 49.57 -13.25
N TYR A 817 -12.78 50.08 -12.40
CA TYR A 817 -13.09 50.86 -11.20
C TYR A 817 -13.86 52.14 -11.53
N ASN A 818 -13.40 52.92 -12.52
CA ASN A 818 -14.10 54.15 -12.95
C ASN A 818 -15.44 53.84 -13.67
N ALA A 819 -15.61 52.63 -14.21
CA ALA A 819 -16.88 52.17 -14.77
C ALA A 819 -17.87 51.66 -13.70
N GLY A 820 -17.43 51.44 -12.46
CA GLY A 820 -18.21 50.75 -11.43
C GLY A 820 -18.49 49.29 -11.77
N ASP A 821 -17.57 48.64 -12.51
CA ASP A 821 -17.69 47.22 -12.85
C ASP A 821 -17.64 46.39 -11.55
N PRO A 822 -18.58 45.44 -11.31
CA PRO A 822 -18.55 44.57 -10.14
C PRO A 822 -17.26 43.77 -9.94
N ARG A 823 -16.44 43.59 -10.99
CA ARG A 823 -15.10 43.00 -10.89
C ARG A 823 -14.14 43.87 -10.06
N ALA A 824 -14.35 45.19 -10.03
CA ALA A 824 -13.54 46.14 -9.27
C ALA A 824 -13.93 46.27 -7.78
N ASP A 825 -14.91 45.51 -7.30
CA ASP A 825 -15.18 45.31 -5.86
C ASP A 825 -14.20 44.26 -5.30
N VAL A 826 -12.95 44.69 -5.12
CA VAL A 826 -11.82 43.86 -4.69
C VAL A 826 -11.95 43.46 -3.21
N ASN A 827 -12.54 44.34 -2.39
CA ASN A 827 -12.72 44.14 -0.96
C ASN A 827 -14.02 43.38 -0.60
N ARG A 828 -15.01 43.38 -1.50
CA ARG A 828 -16.28 42.62 -1.44
C ARG A 828 -17.22 43.03 -0.33
N ASP A 829 -17.29 44.33 -0.03
CA ASP A 829 -18.38 44.88 0.79
C ASP A 829 -19.67 45.14 -0.01
N GLY A 830 -19.63 44.95 -1.33
CA GLY A 830 -20.75 45.13 -2.25
C GLY A 830 -20.81 46.51 -2.89
N VAL A 831 -19.79 47.36 -2.69
CA VAL A 831 -19.72 48.73 -3.21
C VAL A 831 -18.33 49.01 -3.77
N VAL A 832 -18.23 49.28 -5.08
CA VAL A 832 -16.96 49.74 -5.68
C VAL A 832 -16.62 51.14 -5.12
N ASP A 833 -15.67 51.19 -4.19
CA ASP A 833 -15.29 52.40 -3.46
C ASP A 833 -13.76 52.50 -3.21
N PHE A 834 -13.31 53.57 -2.56
CA PHE A 834 -11.88 53.81 -2.39
C PHE A 834 -11.12 52.70 -1.63
N ASN A 835 -11.82 51.86 -0.85
CA ASN A 835 -11.23 50.70 -0.18
C ASN A 835 -10.82 49.61 -1.19
N ASP A 836 -11.50 49.48 -2.33
CA ASP A 836 -11.09 48.58 -3.42
C ASP A 836 -9.84 49.05 -4.12
N PHE A 837 -9.75 50.36 -4.36
CA PHE A 837 -8.55 50.97 -4.92
C PHE A 837 -7.34 50.75 -4.01
N LEU A 838 -7.53 50.82 -2.69
CA LEU A 838 -6.51 50.45 -1.70
C LEU A 838 -6.22 48.94 -1.69
N ALA A 839 -7.23 48.08 -1.81
CA ALA A 839 -7.06 46.63 -1.83
C ALA A 839 -6.27 46.18 -3.07
N PHE A 840 -6.65 46.65 -4.26
CA PHE A 840 -5.89 46.41 -5.50
C PHE A 840 -4.44 46.91 -5.39
N LEU A 841 -4.21 48.10 -4.83
CA LEU A 841 -2.84 48.60 -4.65
C LEU A 841 -2.00 47.76 -3.69
N ASN A 842 -2.60 47.08 -2.70
CA ASN A 842 -1.86 46.15 -1.84
C ASN A 842 -1.49 44.87 -2.61
N ASP A 843 -2.42 44.32 -3.39
CA ASP A 843 -2.16 43.15 -4.24
C ASP A 843 -1.12 43.47 -5.33
N TYR A 844 -1.21 44.65 -5.98
CA TYR A 844 -0.28 45.13 -7.01
C TYR A 844 1.18 45.31 -6.56
N ASN A 845 1.41 45.50 -5.25
CA ASN A 845 2.76 45.59 -4.68
C ASN A 845 3.28 44.23 -4.14
N THR A 846 2.51 43.15 -4.33
CA THR A 846 2.86 41.80 -3.89
C THR A 846 3.34 40.96 -5.09
N PRO A 847 4.45 40.19 -4.98
CA PRO A 847 4.88 39.34 -6.08
C PRO A 847 3.90 38.19 -6.34
N CYS A 848 3.66 37.90 -7.63
CA CYS A 848 3.46 36.52 -8.08
C CYS A 848 4.79 35.74 -7.95
#